data_AF-N8Y945-F1
#
_entry.id   AF-N8Y945-F1
#
_cell.length_a   1.000
_cell.length_b   1.000
_cell.length_c   1.000
_cell.angle_alpha   90.00
_cell.angle_beta   90.00
_cell.angle_gamma   90.00
#
_symmetry.space_group_name_H-M   'P 1'
#
loop_
_entity.id
_entity.type
_entity.pdbx_description
1 polymer ?
#
loop_
_entity_poly.entity_id
_entity_poly.type
_entity_poly.pdbx_seq_one_letter_code
_entity_poly.pdbx_strand_id
1 'polypeptide(L)'
;TAGQNVKVSYTDPTAGNDFNAIQDLAGNDAATLPSTIVSNGSIVPSLDTTPPIFVSAAVGASGTQLTLAYNEALDAVNLPPLGSFNVNVGGQLVAVTGVTISGTNVILTLATPVTTGQNVKVSYTDPSTGNDVNAIQDHAGNDAVTLPVTTVTNGSTLPSLDITPPTFVSGVVGATGTQLTLTYNEALDSGNLPTVGSFAVNVAGQLVTVTAVSISGTNVILTLGTAITLGQAVTLGYTDPTVGNDPNAIQDIAGNDAATLNSISVTNSSLIPPAPIILGAQDDVGTTGNLYSNSSTDDSTPTLFGTAEANSVVTIYVDGVAVGTTNVDGTGHWSYTPNLSIATHTITATTKDTSGNVSAKSQDFNLSVFAPNPIENPTTALKAGTLLGLIGLDALGLIKLDNQPILAYDVNNDLKKVTVTNQALIGLSATIKYSQSVADILGLTITYNETGLIVLGMTAKLTITAKDGGTISNEVMTEFLASVYIPSLLNISVLPTLGIEAWDSRYTTDGNKDTNNQIIGYSKTSATSLLDVQLLGSTKVDVYDETTGLDHHASTTSVRIYGSTGNDTIIGGSANDILRGGDGNDSLNGGAGNDLLEGGKGNDILIGGTGSDTAVYRLLLSTDATGGNGKDTWTDFHKGNVATDPEADKIDIRDLLDSSVNMSNIQQYVFTTYDSVNNQTVIKIDRDGSGTTYAQTDLLILEHVNTTLDELLHNQQLIF
;
A
#
# COMPACT_ATOMS: atom_id res chain seq x y z
N THR A 1 99.23 11.05 -29.61
CA THR A 1 98.12 10.36 -30.31
C THR A 1 98.66 9.24 -31.18
N ALA A 2 97.81 8.33 -31.66
CA ALA A 2 98.22 7.27 -32.60
C ALA A 2 98.90 7.89 -33.83
N GLY A 3 100.04 7.32 -34.26
CA GLY A 3 100.76 7.75 -35.47
C GLY A 3 101.77 8.91 -35.33
N GLN A 4 101.96 9.48 -34.13
CA GLN A 4 103.06 10.44 -33.91
C GLN A 4 104.42 9.74 -33.82
N ASN A 5 105.44 10.34 -34.46
CA ASN A 5 106.84 9.88 -34.37
C ASN A 5 107.42 10.21 -33.00
N VAL A 6 107.62 9.19 -32.17
CA VAL A 6 108.33 9.31 -30.89
C VAL A 6 109.78 8.90 -31.11
N LYS A 7 110.72 9.69 -30.58
CA LYS A 7 112.15 9.36 -30.61
C LYS A 7 112.70 9.25 -29.20
N VAL A 8 113.56 8.26 -28.98
CA VAL A 8 114.34 8.13 -27.76
C VAL A 8 115.83 8.19 -28.11
N SER A 9 116.61 8.84 -27.27
CA SER A 9 118.08 8.83 -27.31
C SER A 9 118.60 8.69 -25.90
N TYR A 10 119.76 8.06 -25.79
CA TYR A 10 120.52 7.95 -24.54
C TYR A 10 121.96 8.35 -24.85
N THR A 11 122.56 9.24 -24.06
CA THR A 11 123.97 9.60 -24.19
C THR A 11 124.68 9.22 -22.91
N ASP A 12 125.76 8.46 -23.07
CA ASP A 12 126.60 8.06 -21.95
C ASP A 12 127.21 9.32 -21.29
N PRO A 13 126.96 9.56 -19.99
CA PRO A 13 127.40 10.78 -19.34
C PRO A 13 128.93 10.93 -19.27
N THR A 14 129.72 9.85 -19.34
CA THR A 14 131.19 9.94 -19.34
C THR A 14 131.85 8.99 -20.35
N ALA A 15 133.18 9.07 -20.48
CA ALA A 15 133.94 8.31 -21.48
C ALA A 15 134.45 6.95 -20.95
N GLY A 16 134.08 6.53 -19.74
CA GLY A 16 134.50 5.25 -19.17
C GLY A 16 133.57 4.80 -18.03
N ASN A 17 133.55 3.49 -17.79
CA ASN A 17 132.56 2.83 -16.94
C ASN A 17 132.25 3.56 -15.62
N ASP A 18 131.02 4.10 -15.49
CA ASP A 18 130.56 4.78 -14.28
C ASP A 18 129.12 4.41 -13.86
N PHE A 19 128.87 4.40 -12.55
CA PHE A 19 127.61 3.93 -11.96
C PHE A 19 126.35 4.70 -12.36
N ASN A 20 126.48 5.84 -13.04
CA ASN A 20 125.35 6.65 -13.50
C ASN A 20 124.99 6.38 -14.97
N ALA A 21 125.73 5.51 -15.66
CA ALA A 21 125.38 5.02 -16.98
C ALA A 21 124.46 3.78 -16.89
N ILE A 22 123.75 3.47 -17.97
CA ILE A 22 123.11 2.17 -18.13
C ILE A 22 124.23 1.14 -18.32
N GLN A 23 124.37 0.19 -17.39
CA GLN A 23 125.46 -0.79 -17.43
C GLN A 23 124.97 -2.22 -17.67
N ASP A 24 125.84 -3.07 -18.21
CA ASP A 24 125.67 -4.52 -18.14
C ASP A 24 126.01 -5.06 -16.73
N LEU A 25 125.79 -6.36 -16.52
CA LEU A 25 126.04 -7.01 -15.22
C LEU A 25 127.54 -7.07 -14.85
N ALA A 26 128.44 -6.86 -15.81
CA ALA A 26 129.89 -6.80 -15.61
C ALA A 26 130.37 -5.35 -15.36
N GLY A 27 129.48 -4.37 -15.37
CA GLY A 27 129.76 -2.96 -15.12
C GLY A 27 130.30 -2.20 -16.34
N ASN A 28 130.05 -2.68 -17.56
CA ASN A 28 130.38 -1.94 -18.78
C ASN A 28 129.22 -1.04 -19.19
N ASP A 29 129.54 0.21 -19.55
CA ASP A 29 128.53 1.18 -19.95
C ASP A 29 127.95 0.83 -21.34
N ALA A 30 126.63 0.97 -21.45
CA ALA A 30 125.92 0.84 -22.70
C ALA A 30 126.30 2.00 -23.61
N ALA A 31 126.59 1.69 -24.87
CA ALA A 31 126.91 2.71 -25.85
C ALA A 31 125.77 3.74 -25.99
N THR A 32 126.15 5.01 -26.23
CA THR A 32 125.22 6.09 -26.58
C THR A 32 124.25 5.64 -27.67
N LEU A 33 122.95 5.68 -27.38
CA LEU A 33 121.88 5.42 -28.32
C LEU A 33 121.53 6.73 -29.06
N PRO A 34 121.85 6.86 -30.37
CA PRO A 34 121.46 8.02 -31.15
C PRO A 34 119.92 8.13 -31.23
N SER A 35 119.39 9.31 -31.51
CA SER A 35 117.95 9.57 -31.62
C SER A 35 117.27 8.58 -32.57
N THR A 36 116.58 7.61 -31.99
CA THR A 36 116.00 6.45 -32.68
C THR A 36 114.48 6.54 -32.58
N ILE A 37 113.79 6.35 -33.71
CA ILE A 37 112.33 6.31 -33.75
C ILE A 37 111.84 5.03 -33.10
N VAL A 38 110.87 5.13 -32.19
CA VAL A 38 110.24 3.99 -31.53
C VAL A 38 108.78 3.84 -31.94
N SER A 39 108.29 2.59 -31.93
CA SER A 39 106.92 2.25 -32.24
C SER A 39 105.97 2.81 -31.18
N ASN A 40 105.11 3.77 -31.55
CA ASN A 40 104.10 4.33 -30.65
C ASN A 40 102.80 3.50 -30.69
N GLY A 41 102.60 2.64 -29.68
CA GLY A 41 101.42 1.77 -29.54
C GLY A 41 100.21 2.41 -28.84
N SER A 42 100.11 3.74 -28.77
CA SER A 42 99.00 4.41 -28.09
C SER A 42 97.67 4.24 -28.84
N ILE A 43 96.62 3.84 -28.11
CA ILE A 43 95.26 3.57 -28.62
C ILE A 43 94.27 4.73 -28.44
N VAL A 44 94.73 5.95 -28.12
CA VAL A 44 93.84 7.11 -27.97
C VAL A 44 93.31 7.54 -29.36
N PRO A 45 91.99 7.44 -29.63
CA PRO A 45 91.38 7.86 -30.90
C PRO A 45 91.51 9.37 -31.14
N SER A 46 91.39 9.80 -32.40
CA SER A 46 91.26 11.22 -32.77
C SER A 46 90.04 11.86 -32.08
N LEU A 47 90.10 13.16 -31.76
CA LEU A 47 88.95 13.91 -31.23
C LEU A 47 87.72 13.68 -32.14
N ASP A 48 86.67 13.10 -31.56
CA ASP A 48 85.34 13.17 -32.13
C ASP A 48 84.85 14.62 -32.00
N THR A 49 84.38 15.21 -33.10
CA THR A 49 83.92 16.60 -33.17
C THR A 49 82.50 16.71 -33.72
N THR A 50 81.80 15.58 -33.90
CA THR A 50 80.43 15.57 -34.42
C THR A 50 79.45 15.53 -33.27
N PRO A 51 78.55 16.52 -33.12
CA PRO A 51 77.58 16.48 -32.03
C PRO A 51 76.43 15.50 -32.30
N PRO A 52 75.79 14.97 -31.24
CA PRO A 52 74.59 14.14 -31.37
C PRO A 52 73.46 14.87 -32.11
N ILE A 53 72.82 14.14 -33.01
CA ILE A 53 71.70 14.60 -33.84
C ILE A 53 70.41 13.91 -33.38
N PHE A 54 69.39 14.72 -33.10
CA PHE A 54 68.05 14.23 -32.74
C PHE A 54 67.40 13.44 -33.89
N VAL A 55 66.78 12.31 -33.55
CA VAL A 55 66.14 11.37 -34.50
C VAL A 55 64.63 11.34 -34.33
N SER A 56 64.14 11.12 -33.09
CA SER A 56 62.70 10.98 -32.85
C SER A 56 62.32 11.23 -31.38
N ALA A 57 61.05 11.49 -31.13
CA ALA A 57 60.49 11.58 -29.79
C ALA A 57 59.21 10.74 -29.68
N ALA A 58 59.09 9.96 -28.61
CA ALA A 58 57.90 9.16 -28.34
C ALA A 58 57.57 9.10 -26.83
N VAL A 59 56.28 9.11 -26.50
CA VAL A 59 55.80 8.75 -25.16
C VAL A 59 55.63 7.24 -25.07
N GLY A 60 56.14 6.63 -24.00
CA GLY A 60 56.02 5.19 -23.75
C GLY A 60 54.59 4.75 -23.38
N ALA A 61 54.35 3.45 -23.40
CA ALA A 61 53.04 2.85 -23.13
C ALA A 61 52.42 3.23 -21.77
N SER A 62 53.25 3.52 -20.77
CA SER A 62 52.84 3.95 -19.44
C SER A 62 52.34 5.40 -19.37
N GLY A 63 52.52 6.20 -20.43
CA GLY A 63 52.20 7.64 -20.44
C GLY A 63 53.10 8.52 -19.58
N THR A 64 53.96 7.94 -18.72
CA THR A 64 54.79 8.65 -17.73
C THR A 64 56.20 8.95 -18.19
N GLN A 65 56.65 8.38 -19.31
CA GLN A 65 58.00 8.58 -19.83
C GLN A 65 57.97 9.06 -21.28
N LEU A 66 58.84 10.02 -21.60
CA LEU A 66 59.05 10.55 -22.94
C LEU A 66 60.51 10.32 -23.34
N THR A 67 60.72 9.58 -24.41
CA THR A 67 62.05 9.25 -24.93
C THR A 67 62.40 10.14 -26.12
N LEU A 68 63.54 10.81 -26.06
CA LEU A 68 64.19 11.51 -27.17
C LEU A 68 65.35 10.63 -27.67
N ALA A 69 65.27 10.14 -28.90
CA ALA A 69 66.29 9.31 -29.52
C ALA A 69 67.27 10.17 -30.34
N TYR A 70 68.55 9.86 -30.22
CA TYR A 70 69.66 10.45 -30.97
C TYR A 70 70.35 9.41 -31.85
N ASN A 71 71.14 9.86 -32.81
CA ASN A 71 71.83 9.01 -33.80
C ASN A 71 73.05 8.28 -33.23
N GLU A 72 73.49 8.60 -32.01
CA GLU A 72 74.72 8.08 -31.41
C GLU A 72 74.63 7.99 -29.88
N ALA A 73 75.65 7.39 -29.25
CA ALA A 73 75.66 7.12 -27.82
C ALA A 73 76.01 8.37 -27.00
N LEU A 74 75.13 8.71 -26.07
CA LEU A 74 75.19 9.90 -25.24
C LEU A 74 75.95 9.65 -23.94
N ASP A 75 76.52 10.70 -23.37
CA ASP A 75 77.12 10.69 -22.04
C ASP A 75 76.03 10.57 -20.96
N ALA A 76 76.06 9.49 -20.20
CA ALA A 76 75.10 9.22 -19.13
C ALA A 76 75.48 9.85 -17.76
N VAL A 77 76.68 10.41 -17.63
CA VAL A 77 77.17 11.01 -16.39
C VAL A 77 76.73 12.47 -16.29
N ASN A 78 76.85 13.20 -17.40
CA ASN A 78 76.57 14.63 -17.48
C ASN A 78 75.15 14.86 -18.00
N LEU A 79 74.19 14.96 -17.08
CA LEU A 79 72.77 15.07 -17.40
C LEU A 79 72.32 16.53 -17.53
N PRO A 80 71.50 16.86 -18.53
CA PRO A 80 70.93 18.20 -18.63
C PRO A 80 69.95 18.52 -17.50
N PRO A 81 69.87 19.78 -17.06
CA PRO A 81 68.89 20.23 -16.07
C PRO A 81 67.46 19.97 -16.52
N LEU A 82 66.56 19.64 -15.58
CA LEU A 82 65.15 19.39 -15.89
C LEU A 82 64.48 20.60 -16.58
N GLY A 83 64.90 21.82 -16.21
CA GLY A 83 64.39 23.07 -16.79
C GLY A 83 64.82 23.34 -18.24
N SER A 84 65.74 22.54 -18.80
CA SER A 84 66.12 22.61 -20.22
C SER A 84 65.05 22.00 -21.13
N PHE A 85 64.07 21.29 -20.57
CA PHE A 85 63.00 20.63 -21.31
C PHE A 85 61.64 21.31 -21.08
N ASN A 86 60.94 21.63 -22.16
CA ASN A 86 59.53 22.03 -22.11
C ASN A 86 58.69 20.95 -22.77
N VAL A 87 57.85 20.26 -21.99
CA VAL A 87 56.90 19.26 -22.46
C VAL A 87 55.49 19.84 -22.38
N ASN A 88 54.80 19.94 -23.51
CA ASN A 88 53.42 20.42 -23.60
C ASN A 88 52.50 19.27 -24.01
N VAL A 89 51.43 19.04 -23.24
CA VAL A 89 50.44 17.99 -23.46
C VAL A 89 49.07 18.63 -23.54
N GLY A 90 48.39 18.52 -24.69
CA GLY A 90 47.06 19.09 -24.90
C GLY A 90 46.97 20.62 -24.73
N GLY A 91 48.09 21.34 -24.84
CA GLY A 91 48.16 22.79 -24.61
C GLY A 91 48.71 23.18 -23.22
N GLN A 92 48.82 22.25 -22.28
CA GLN A 92 49.30 22.51 -20.92
C GLN A 92 50.78 22.09 -20.75
N LEU A 93 51.57 22.88 -20.01
CA LEU A 93 52.94 22.51 -19.65
C LEU A 93 52.92 21.40 -18.60
N VAL A 94 53.56 20.27 -18.89
CA VAL A 94 53.77 19.16 -17.97
C VAL A 94 55.19 19.22 -17.43
N ALA A 95 55.32 19.21 -16.10
CA ALA A 95 56.62 19.26 -15.46
C ALA A 95 57.42 17.97 -15.72
N VAL A 96 58.70 18.12 -16.04
CA VAL A 96 59.67 17.02 -16.11
C VAL A 96 60.25 16.82 -14.71
N THR A 97 60.09 15.63 -14.14
CA THR A 97 60.51 15.28 -12.78
C THR A 97 61.81 14.48 -12.74
N GLY A 98 62.27 14.01 -13.89
CA GLY A 98 63.52 13.26 -14.00
C GLY A 98 64.04 13.22 -15.43
N VAL A 99 65.36 13.12 -15.57
CA VAL A 99 66.10 12.92 -16.81
C VAL A 99 67.05 11.76 -16.57
N THR A 100 67.10 10.81 -17.49
CA THR A 100 68.12 9.76 -17.53
C THR A 100 68.59 9.57 -18.97
N ILE A 101 69.81 9.07 -19.14
CA ILE A 101 70.36 8.74 -20.46
C ILE A 101 70.68 7.26 -20.49
N SER A 102 70.24 6.59 -21.56
CA SER A 102 70.48 5.16 -21.78
C SER A 102 70.85 4.90 -23.23
N GLY A 103 72.14 4.69 -23.47
CA GLY A 103 72.67 4.50 -24.82
C GLY A 103 72.48 5.75 -25.67
N THR A 104 71.62 5.69 -26.68
CA THR A 104 71.34 6.81 -27.61
C THR A 104 70.11 7.63 -27.22
N ASN A 105 69.52 7.39 -26.05
CA ASN A 105 68.22 7.92 -25.67
C ASN A 105 68.29 8.79 -24.42
N VAL A 106 67.68 9.96 -24.47
CA VAL A 106 67.32 10.75 -23.28
C VAL A 106 65.89 10.37 -22.89
N ILE A 107 65.68 9.94 -21.65
CA ILE A 107 64.40 9.52 -21.11
C ILE A 107 63.96 10.51 -20.04
N LEU A 108 62.87 11.22 -20.32
CA LEU A 108 62.24 12.18 -19.42
C LEU A 108 61.13 11.49 -18.63
N THR A 109 61.07 11.73 -17.32
CA THR A 109 59.93 11.34 -16.46
C THR A 109 58.98 12.52 -16.33
N LEU A 110 57.68 12.29 -16.56
CA LEU A 110 56.64 13.31 -16.54
C LEU A 110 55.89 13.29 -15.21
N ALA A 111 55.55 14.48 -14.68
CA ALA A 111 54.79 14.61 -13.43
C ALA A 111 53.35 14.08 -13.54
N THR A 112 52.73 14.23 -14.72
CA THR A 112 51.38 13.74 -15.02
C THR A 112 51.44 12.80 -16.22
N PRO A 113 50.85 11.60 -16.14
CA PRO A 113 50.81 10.69 -17.28
C PRO A 113 50.04 11.29 -18.47
N VAL A 114 50.55 11.09 -19.67
CA VAL A 114 49.85 11.39 -20.93
C VAL A 114 48.84 10.27 -21.19
N THR A 115 47.59 10.61 -21.51
CA THR A 115 46.57 9.62 -21.91
C THR A 115 46.52 9.43 -23.43
N THR A 116 45.89 8.36 -23.88
CA THR A 116 45.68 8.03 -25.29
C THR A 116 45.00 9.19 -26.02
N GLY A 117 45.51 9.55 -27.20
CA GLY A 117 44.93 10.59 -28.05
C GLY A 117 45.32 12.04 -27.70
N GLN A 118 46.03 12.28 -26.59
CA GLN A 118 46.54 13.61 -26.28
C GLN A 118 47.70 14.01 -27.23
N ASN A 119 47.69 15.25 -27.71
CA ASN A 119 48.77 15.82 -28.51
C ASN A 119 49.95 16.22 -27.61
N VAL A 120 51.15 15.74 -27.91
CA VAL A 120 52.37 16.01 -27.12
C VAL A 120 53.42 16.74 -27.96
N LYS A 121 54.04 17.76 -27.37
CA LYS A 121 55.16 18.51 -27.96
C LYS A 121 56.30 18.62 -26.95
N VAL A 122 57.54 18.57 -27.42
CA VAL A 122 58.75 18.74 -26.60
C VAL A 122 59.71 19.72 -27.26
N SER A 123 60.40 20.54 -26.48
CA SER A 123 61.58 21.29 -26.91
C SER A 123 62.68 21.15 -25.87
N TYR A 124 63.93 21.21 -26.32
CA TYR A 124 65.12 21.21 -25.47
C TYR A 124 65.95 22.46 -25.77
N THR A 125 66.36 23.18 -24.73
CA THR A 125 67.26 24.34 -24.85
C THR A 125 68.63 23.98 -24.30
N ASP A 126 69.63 24.07 -25.18
CA ASP A 126 71.04 23.94 -24.82
C ASP A 126 71.43 25.02 -23.79
N PRO A 127 71.97 24.67 -22.61
CA PRO A 127 72.30 25.64 -21.57
C PRO A 127 73.35 26.68 -21.97
N SER A 128 74.18 26.38 -22.96
CA SER A 128 75.21 27.30 -23.44
C SER A 128 75.37 27.27 -24.96
N THR A 129 76.36 28.03 -25.47
CA THR A 129 76.64 28.13 -26.92
C THR A 129 77.83 27.26 -27.35
N GLY A 130 78.36 26.39 -26.49
CA GLY A 130 79.41 25.44 -26.84
C GLY A 130 79.70 24.48 -25.70
N ASN A 131 80.30 23.34 -26.05
CA ASN A 131 80.54 22.16 -25.20
C ASN A 131 80.52 22.40 -23.69
N ASP A 132 79.43 21.98 -23.02
CA ASP A 132 79.23 22.11 -21.58
C ASP A 132 78.66 20.84 -20.91
N VAL A 133 79.11 20.60 -19.67
CA VAL A 133 78.77 19.39 -18.89
C VAL A 133 77.30 19.27 -18.46
N ASN A 134 76.46 20.25 -18.80
CA ASN A 134 75.03 20.25 -18.50
C ASN A 134 74.18 20.18 -19.78
N ALA A 135 74.78 19.99 -20.96
CA ALA A 135 74.06 19.74 -22.20
C ALA A 135 73.78 18.24 -22.43
N ILE A 136 72.86 17.93 -23.35
CA ILE A 136 72.83 16.61 -23.97
C ILE A 136 74.09 16.49 -24.84
N GLN A 137 74.96 15.53 -24.56
CA GLN A 137 76.27 15.44 -25.21
C GLN A 137 76.70 14.01 -25.49
N ASP A 138 77.64 13.83 -26.42
CA ASP A 138 78.31 12.54 -26.66
C ASP A 138 79.41 12.27 -25.60
N HIS A 139 80.09 11.12 -25.71
CA HIS A 139 81.20 10.76 -24.81
C HIS A 139 82.47 11.61 -25.01
N ALA A 140 82.56 12.37 -26.10
CA ALA A 140 83.63 13.32 -26.38
C ALA A 140 83.31 14.74 -25.88
N GLY A 141 82.09 14.97 -25.38
CA GLY A 141 81.59 16.23 -24.85
C GLY A 141 81.11 17.21 -25.92
N ASN A 142 80.70 16.75 -27.12
CA ASN A 142 80.06 17.62 -28.11
C ASN A 142 78.56 17.75 -27.83
N ASP A 143 78.06 18.97 -27.78
CA ASP A 143 76.68 19.26 -27.37
C ASP A 143 75.68 19.11 -28.53
N ALA A 144 74.61 18.38 -28.27
CA ALA A 144 73.46 18.34 -29.15
C ALA A 144 72.81 19.72 -29.26
N VAL A 145 72.50 20.13 -30.49
CA VAL A 145 71.85 21.41 -30.76
C VAL A 145 70.49 21.51 -30.06
N THR A 146 70.14 22.72 -29.61
CA THR A 146 68.78 23.09 -29.14
C THR A 146 67.69 22.50 -30.05
N LEU A 147 66.79 21.72 -29.47
CA LEU A 147 65.66 21.09 -30.17
C LEU A 147 64.48 22.07 -30.19
N PRO A 148 64.05 22.57 -31.37
CA PRO A 148 62.83 23.37 -31.47
C PRO A 148 61.60 22.55 -31.07
N VAL A 149 60.47 23.22 -30.85
CA VAL A 149 59.19 22.57 -30.50
C VAL A 149 58.86 21.48 -31.53
N THR A 150 58.94 20.23 -31.08
CA THR A 150 58.82 19.03 -31.89
C THR A 150 57.61 18.22 -31.44
N THR A 151 56.78 17.78 -32.38
CA THR A 151 55.66 16.88 -32.08
C THR A 151 56.19 15.51 -31.67
N VAL A 152 55.59 14.92 -30.64
CA VAL A 152 55.98 13.64 -30.06
C VAL A 152 54.93 12.60 -30.40
N THR A 153 55.35 11.41 -30.84
CA THR A 153 54.43 10.30 -31.07
C THR A 153 53.91 9.80 -29.73
N ASN A 154 52.60 9.91 -29.49
CA ASN A 154 51.98 9.45 -28.24
C ASN A 154 51.70 7.93 -28.32
N GLY A 155 52.57 7.12 -27.71
CA GLY A 155 52.39 5.68 -27.59
C GLY A 155 51.68 5.24 -26.29
N SER A 156 51.09 6.17 -25.52
CA SER A 156 50.40 5.85 -24.27
C SER A 156 49.20 4.93 -24.51
N THR A 157 48.97 4.03 -23.55
CA THR A 157 47.81 3.13 -23.53
C THR A 157 46.82 3.49 -22.42
N LEU A 158 47.06 4.57 -21.66
CA LEU A 158 46.17 5.03 -20.61
C LEU A 158 44.87 5.60 -21.23
N PRO A 159 43.67 5.15 -20.82
CA PRO A 159 42.41 5.70 -21.33
C PRO A 159 42.24 7.20 -21.04
N SER A 160 41.45 7.90 -21.86
CA SER A 160 40.94 9.24 -21.48
C SER A 160 40.01 9.12 -20.28
N LEU A 161 40.02 10.11 -19.37
CA LEU A 161 39.12 10.15 -18.22
C LEU A 161 37.66 10.26 -18.71
N ASP A 162 36.82 9.31 -18.32
CA ASP A 162 35.38 9.35 -18.54
C ASP A 162 34.73 10.29 -17.51
N ILE A 163 33.92 11.23 -17.99
CA ILE A 163 33.29 12.29 -17.19
C ILE A 163 31.78 12.36 -17.40
N THR A 164 31.21 11.45 -18.19
CA THR A 164 29.77 11.45 -18.50
C THR A 164 29.03 10.56 -17.51
N PRO A 165 28.11 11.09 -16.70
CA PRO A 165 27.41 10.25 -15.76
C PRO A 165 26.34 9.35 -16.42
N PRO A 166 26.02 8.20 -15.80
CA PRO A 166 25.00 7.30 -16.30
C PRO A 166 23.62 7.96 -16.25
N THR A 167 22.86 7.80 -17.33
CA THR A 167 21.51 8.34 -17.53
C THR A 167 20.46 7.24 -17.45
N PHE A 168 19.41 7.49 -16.66
CA PHE A 168 18.28 6.57 -16.52
C PHE A 168 17.52 6.40 -17.85
N VAL A 169 17.18 5.15 -18.19
CA VAL A 169 16.47 4.78 -19.42
C VAL A 169 15.06 4.28 -19.14
N SER A 170 14.90 3.30 -18.24
CA SER A 170 13.60 2.69 -17.93
C SER A 170 13.57 1.99 -16.58
N GLY A 171 12.36 1.81 -16.05
CA GLY A 171 12.10 1.04 -14.83
C GLY A 171 11.01 0.00 -15.10
N VAL A 172 11.25 -1.24 -14.73
CA VAL A 172 10.31 -2.35 -14.96
C VAL A 172 10.21 -3.24 -13.72
N VAL A 173 8.99 -3.41 -13.20
CA VAL A 173 8.70 -4.45 -12.21
C VAL A 173 8.67 -5.80 -12.92
N GLY A 174 9.45 -6.75 -12.43
CA GLY A 174 9.56 -8.09 -13.02
C GLY A 174 8.31 -8.94 -12.81
N ALA A 175 8.25 -10.06 -13.53
CA ALA A 175 7.11 -11.00 -13.54
C ALA A 175 6.71 -11.52 -12.14
N THR A 176 7.66 -11.65 -11.23
CA THR A 176 7.42 -12.11 -9.84
C THR A 176 6.89 -11.01 -8.92
N GLY A 177 6.81 -9.76 -9.37
CA GLY A 177 6.41 -8.60 -8.57
C GLY A 177 7.40 -8.20 -7.46
N THR A 178 8.42 -8.99 -7.19
CA THR A 178 9.37 -8.82 -6.08
C THR A 178 10.66 -8.11 -6.47
N GLN A 179 10.85 -7.83 -7.75
CA GLN A 179 12.01 -7.12 -8.26
C GLN A 179 11.60 -5.96 -9.15
N LEU A 180 12.28 -4.82 -8.99
CA LEU A 180 12.19 -3.66 -9.86
C LEU A 180 13.57 -3.41 -10.48
N THR A 181 13.64 -3.49 -11.80
CA THR A 181 14.88 -3.31 -12.55
C THR A 181 14.90 -1.91 -13.18
N LEU A 182 15.94 -1.14 -12.87
CA LEU A 182 16.23 0.16 -13.46
C LEU A 182 17.34 -0.02 -14.49
N THR A 183 17.11 0.41 -15.72
CA THR A 183 18.08 0.31 -16.81
C THR A 183 18.71 1.66 -17.05
N TYR A 184 20.03 1.70 -17.17
CA TYR A 184 20.82 2.88 -17.54
C TYR A 184 21.43 2.70 -18.93
N ASN A 185 21.89 3.81 -19.52
CA ASN A 185 22.46 3.85 -20.88
C ASN A 185 23.87 3.23 -20.98
N GLU A 186 24.49 2.90 -19.85
CA GLU A 186 25.87 2.41 -19.78
C GLU A 186 26.11 1.49 -18.57
N ALA A 187 27.30 0.89 -18.51
CA ALA A 187 27.65 -0.07 -17.47
C ALA A 187 27.93 0.62 -16.13
N LEU A 188 27.37 0.06 -15.07
CA LEU A 188 27.44 0.59 -13.72
C LEU A 188 28.50 -0.12 -12.87
N ASP A 189 29.00 0.55 -11.84
CA ASP A 189 29.93 -0.02 -10.88
C ASP A 189 29.22 -0.94 -9.88
N SER A 190 29.41 -2.25 -10.02
CA SER A 190 28.85 -3.23 -9.09
C SER A 190 29.58 -3.32 -7.74
N GLY A 191 30.76 -2.70 -7.60
CA GLY A 191 31.55 -2.70 -6.36
C GLY A 191 31.07 -1.72 -5.31
N ASN A 192 30.33 -0.69 -5.74
CA ASN A 192 29.84 0.42 -4.94
C ASN A 192 28.33 0.51 -5.12
N LEU A 193 27.58 0.07 -4.09
CA LEU A 193 26.14 -0.04 -4.18
C LEU A 193 25.48 1.12 -3.44
N PRO A 194 24.41 1.71 -4.00
CA PRO A 194 23.63 2.68 -3.28
C PRO A 194 22.84 2.05 -2.14
N THR A 195 22.54 2.86 -1.13
CA THR A 195 21.80 2.38 0.04
C THR A 195 20.33 2.13 -0.30
N VAL A 196 19.69 1.14 0.33
CA VAL A 196 18.26 0.87 0.14
C VAL A 196 17.37 2.08 0.47
N GLY A 197 17.81 2.94 1.39
CA GLY A 197 17.08 4.16 1.79
C GLY A 197 17.14 5.29 0.76
N SER A 198 18.00 5.19 -0.25
CA SER A 198 18.06 6.12 -1.38
C SER A 198 16.89 5.93 -2.36
N PHE A 199 16.08 4.88 -2.20
CA PHE A 199 14.97 4.54 -3.09
C PHE A 199 13.63 4.69 -2.39
N ALA A 200 12.67 5.29 -3.08
CA ALA A 200 11.28 5.38 -2.66
C ALA A 200 10.37 4.75 -3.72
N VAL A 201 9.97 3.50 -3.52
CA VAL A 201 9.04 2.81 -4.41
C VAL A 201 7.63 3.01 -3.86
N ASN A 202 6.76 3.68 -4.61
CA ASN A 202 5.36 3.90 -4.22
C ASN A 202 4.42 3.11 -5.13
N VAL A 203 3.45 2.43 -4.53
CA VAL A 203 2.44 1.64 -5.21
C VAL A 203 1.07 2.05 -4.66
N ALA A 204 0.21 2.57 -5.54
CA ALA A 204 -1.13 3.06 -5.17
C ALA A 204 -1.16 4.02 -3.95
N GLY A 205 -0.12 4.85 -3.79
CA GLY A 205 0.01 5.80 -2.68
C GLY A 205 0.80 5.27 -1.48
N GLN A 206 1.04 3.96 -1.38
CA GLN A 206 1.75 3.32 -0.27
C GLN A 206 3.22 3.07 -0.60
N LEU A 207 4.12 3.33 0.35
CA LEU A 207 5.55 3.05 0.20
C LEU A 207 5.82 1.55 0.34
N VAL A 208 6.39 0.95 -0.70
CA VAL A 208 6.93 -0.42 -0.68
C VAL A 208 8.38 -0.37 -0.23
N THR A 209 8.70 -1.17 0.78
CA THR A 209 10.06 -1.23 1.34
C THR A 209 11.02 -1.89 0.35
N VAL A 210 12.17 -1.26 0.08
CA VAL A 210 13.28 -1.88 -0.64
C VAL A 210 14.16 -2.62 0.37
N THR A 211 14.38 -3.91 0.16
CA THR A 211 15.10 -4.80 1.09
C THR A 211 16.53 -5.08 0.66
N ALA A 212 16.84 -4.99 -0.63
CA ALA A 212 18.19 -5.14 -1.16
C ALA A 212 18.34 -4.40 -2.49
N VAL A 213 19.60 -4.05 -2.82
CA VAL A 213 20.02 -3.49 -4.10
C VAL A 213 21.14 -4.36 -4.66
N SER A 214 21.12 -4.62 -5.96
CA SER A 214 22.25 -5.19 -6.68
C SER A 214 22.43 -4.51 -8.03
N ILE A 215 23.63 -4.59 -8.59
CA ILE A 215 23.95 -4.04 -9.91
C ILE A 215 24.43 -5.17 -10.81
N SER A 216 23.93 -5.22 -12.04
CA SER A 216 24.34 -6.18 -13.06
C SER A 216 24.41 -5.52 -14.43
N GLY A 217 25.64 -5.23 -14.89
CA GLY A 217 25.86 -4.54 -16.16
C GLY A 217 25.28 -3.12 -16.11
N THR A 218 24.27 -2.85 -16.92
CA THR A 218 23.60 -1.53 -17.00
C THR A 218 22.41 -1.40 -16.04
N ASN A 219 22.16 -2.40 -15.20
CA ASN A 219 20.92 -2.52 -14.47
C ASN A 219 21.14 -2.40 -12.96
N VAL A 220 20.34 -1.56 -12.31
CA VAL A 220 20.12 -1.60 -10.86
C VAL A 220 18.89 -2.46 -10.59
N ILE A 221 19.02 -3.49 -9.77
CA ILE A 221 17.95 -4.42 -9.44
C ILE A 221 17.61 -4.24 -7.96
N LEU A 222 16.40 -3.74 -7.69
CA LEU A 222 15.84 -3.56 -6.37
C LEU A 222 15.02 -4.78 -5.97
N THR A 223 15.27 -5.33 -4.78
CA THR A 223 14.42 -6.37 -4.18
C THR A 223 13.38 -5.70 -3.28
N LEU A 224 12.11 -6.01 -3.49
CA LEU A 224 10.98 -5.40 -2.80
C LEU A 224 10.51 -6.29 -1.64
N GLY A 225 10.14 -5.68 -0.51
CA GLY A 225 9.65 -6.40 0.68
C GLY A 225 8.26 -7.00 0.50
N THR A 226 7.46 -6.44 -0.41
CA THR A 226 6.13 -6.94 -0.79
C THR A 226 6.05 -7.04 -2.31
N ALA A 227 5.48 -8.14 -2.81
CA ALA A 227 5.29 -8.30 -4.24
C ALA A 227 4.24 -7.30 -4.75
N ILE A 228 4.58 -6.61 -5.82
CA ILE A 228 3.65 -5.76 -6.57
C ILE A 228 2.77 -6.67 -7.43
N THR A 229 1.46 -6.50 -7.36
CA THR A 229 0.52 -7.33 -8.13
C THR A 229 0.26 -6.75 -9.52
N LEU A 230 -0.31 -7.55 -10.40
CA LEU A 230 -0.74 -7.15 -11.72
C LEU A 230 -1.68 -5.93 -11.64
N GLY A 231 -1.50 -4.98 -12.56
CA GLY A 231 -2.37 -3.80 -12.71
C GLY A 231 -2.10 -2.64 -11.76
N GLN A 232 -1.26 -2.82 -10.74
CA GLN A 232 -0.92 -1.71 -9.83
C GLN A 232 -0.03 -0.67 -10.53
N ALA A 233 -0.36 0.62 -10.34
CA ALA A 233 0.48 1.73 -10.75
C ALA A 233 1.65 1.90 -9.79
N VAL A 234 2.85 2.06 -10.33
CA VAL A 234 4.09 2.12 -9.55
C VAL A 234 4.87 3.37 -9.93
N THR A 235 5.34 4.11 -8.92
CA THR A 235 6.29 5.19 -9.08
C THR A 235 7.56 4.94 -8.27
N LEU A 236 8.66 5.54 -8.72
CA LEU A 236 9.97 5.38 -8.11
C LEU A 236 10.64 6.75 -7.94
N GLY A 237 11.14 7.01 -6.74
CA GLY A 237 12.16 8.01 -6.47
C GLY A 237 13.52 7.38 -6.24
N TYR A 238 14.58 8.05 -6.71
CA TYR A 238 15.97 7.77 -6.33
C TYR A 238 16.62 9.09 -5.92
N THR A 239 17.24 9.15 -4.75
CA THR A 239 17.98 10.32 -4.26
C THR A 239 19.45 10.01 -4.18
N ASP A 240 20.23 10.78 -4.94
CA ASP A 240 21.69 10.80 -4.84
C ASP A 240 22.10 11.26 -3.42
N PRO A 241 22.90 10.46 -2.68
CA PRO A 241 23.27 10.79 -1.31
C PRO A 241 24.02 12.11 -1.19
N THR A 242 24.78 12.50 -2.21
CA THR A 242 25.53 13.75 -2.21
C THR A 242 25.36 14.51 -3.54
N VAL A 243 26.09 15.62 -3.71
CA VAL A 243 26.02 16.47 -4.91
C VAL A 243 27.19 16.23 -5.86
N GLY A 244 28.05 15.25 -5.58
CA GLY A 244 29.16 14.89 -6.45
C GLY A 244 29.70 13.51 -6.11
N ASN A 245 30.41 12.92 -7.07
CA ASN A 245 30.90 11.54 -7.09
C ASN A 245 31.16 10.90 -5.71
N ASP A 246 30.28 9.99 -5.28
CA ASP A 246 30.41 9.24 -4.03
C ASP A 246 30.13 7.73 -4.12
N PRO A 247 30.80 6.89 -3.30
CA PRO A 247 30.71 5.43 -3.42
C PRO A 247 29.35 4.81 -3.06
N ASN A 248 28.37 5.59 -2.58
CA ASN A 248 27.03 5.10 -2.25
C ASN A 248 25.98 5.65 -3.22
N ALA A 249 26.37 6.24 -4.35
CA ALA A 249 25.49 6.59 -5.44
C ALA A 249 25.38 5.45 -6.46
N ILE A 250 24.36 5.51 -7.33
CA ILE A 250 24.39 4.79 -8.60
C ILE A 250 25.46 5.47 -9.46
N GLN A 251 26.53 4.77 -9.78
CA GLN A 251 27.65 5.34 -10.54
C GLN A 251 28.12 4.44 -11.68
N ASP A 252 28.79 5.04 -12.67
CA ASP A 252 29.51 4.30 -13.71
C ASP A 252 30.84 3.72 -13.18
N ILE A 253 31.57 3.00 -14.03
CA ILE A 253 32.87 2.39 -13.67
C ILE A 253 33.97 3.46 -13.42
N ALA A 254 33.81 4.67 -13.95
CA ALA A 254 34.70 5.80 -13.72
C ALA A 254 34.37 6.58 -12.43
N GLY A 255 33.24 6.25 -11.78
CA GLY A 255 32.74 6.84 -10.56
C GLY A 255 31.96 8.13 -10.76
N ASN A 256 31.34 8.37 -11.92
CA ASN A 256 30.41 9.49 -12.10
C ASN A 256 28.99 9.09 -11.68
N ASP A 257 28.33 9.95 -10.91
CA ASP A 257 27.03 9.64 -10.28
C ASP A 257 25.83 9.92 -11.18
N ALA A 258 24.86 9.00 -11.19
CA ALA A 258 23.56 9.21 -11.81
C ALA A 258 22.77 10.31 -11.10
N ALA A 259 22.04 11.10 -11.87
CA ALA A 259 21.16 12.13 -11.31
C ALA A 259 20.01 11.55 -10.46
N THR A 260 19.58 12.33 -9.46
CA THR A 260 18.36 12.09 -8.67
C THR A 260 17.12 11.96 -9.57
N LEU A 261 16.26 10.99 -9.29
CA LEU A 261 14.99 10.75 -9.97
C LEU A 261 13.82 11.18 -9.06
N ASN A 262 13.06 12.19 -9.48
CA ASN A 262 11.91 12.70 -8.74
C ASN A 262 10.62 12.00 -9.17
N SER A 263 10.24 10.92 -8.48
CA SER A 263 8.96 10.20 -8.62
C SER A 263 8.55 9.93 -10.08
N ILE A 264 9.31 9.07 -10.74
CA ILE A 264 9.04 8.63 -12.12
C ILE A 264 8.07 7.45 -12.14
N SER A 265 7.26 7.33 -13.19
CA SER A 265 6.44 6.13 -13.41
C SER A 265 7.30 4.98 -13.91
N VAL A 266 7.02 3.76 -13.45
CA VAL A 266 7.67 2.54 -13.92
C VAL A 266 6.65 1.58 -14.53
N THR A 267 7.08 0.77 -15.49
CA THR A 267 6.22 -0.23 -16.11
C THR A 267 6.04 -1.41 -15.16
N ASN A 268 4.80 -1.81 -14.90
CA ASN A 268 4.50 -2.99 -14.10
C ASN A 268 4.27 -4.21 -15.01
N SER A 269 5.22 -5.15 -15.03
CA SER A 269 5.11 -6.43 -15.76
C SER A 269 4.91 -7.62 -14.83
N SER A 270 4.44 -7.40 -13.60
CA SER A 270 4.10 -8.46 -12.65
C SER A 270 3.00 -9.37 -13.21
N LEU A 271 3.11 -10.67 -12.93
CA LEU A 271 2.10 -11.67 -13.24
C LEU A 271 1.38 -12.17 -11.98
N ILE A 272 1.65 -11.57 -10.82
CA ILE A 272 1.03 -11.97 -9.55
C ILE A 272 -0.40 -11.42 -9.51
N PRO A 273 -1.43 -12.26 -9.39
CA PRO A 273 -2.80 -11.78 -9.28
C PRO A 273 -3.01 -11.01 -7.96
N PRO A 274 -3.94 -10.05 -7.92
CA PRO A 274 -4.39 -9.42 -6.67
C PRO A 274 -4.88 -10.47 -5.66
N ALA A 275 -4.74 -10.17 -4.36
CA ALA A 275 -5.30 -11.03 -3.31
C ALA A 275 -6.83 -11.10 -3.45
N PRO A 276 -7.47 -12.26 -3.19
CA PRO A 276 -8.92 -12.35 -3.13
C PRO A 276 -9.49 -11.45 -2.03
N ILE A 277 -10.73 -11.04 -2.20
CA ILE A 277 -11.52 -10.37 -1.18
C ILE A 277 -12.60 -11.35 -0.71
N ILE A 278 -12.75 -11.52 0.60
CA ILE A 278 -13.92 -12.18 1.18
C ILE A 278 -14.94 -11.07 1.44
N LEU A 279 -16.06 -11.08 0.72
CA LEU A 279 -17.11 -10.07 0.83
C LEU A 279 -17.96 -10.29 2.09
N GLY A 280 -18.23 -11.55 2.41
CA GLY A 280 -19.06 -11.95 3.54
C GLY A 280 -19.33 -13.44 3.53
N ALA A 281 -20.22 -13.87 4.42
CA ALA A 281 -20.77 -15.22 4.41
C ALA A 281 -22.30 -15.18 4.57
N GLN A 282 -22.97 -16.29 4.30
CA GLN A 282 -24.38 -16.48 4.58
C GLN A 282 -24.53 -17.50 5.71
N ASP A 283 -25.35 -17.14 6.70
CA ASP A 283 -25.91 -18.03 7.72
C ASP A 283 -27.24 -18.62 7.23
N ASP A 284 -27.37 -19.95 7.25
CA ASP A 284 -28.60 -20.66 6.93
C ASP A 284 -29.17 -21.53 8.08
N VAL A 285 -28.67 -21.33 9.31
CA VAL A 285 -29.13 -22.00 10.53
C VAL A 285 -29.72 -20.95 11.50
N GLY A 286 -30.73 -21.34 12.29
CA GLY A 286 -31.29 -20.45 13.30
C GLY A 286 -31.81 -19.12 12.73
N THR A 287 -31.18 -18.03 13.15
CA THR A 287 -31.42 -16.68 12.61
C THR A 287 -30.55 -16.45 11.38
N THR A 288 -31.11 -16.73 10.21
CA THR A 288 -30.41 -16.63 8.93
C THR A 288 -30.09 -15.18 8.57
N GLY A 289 -28.98 -14.94 7.89
CA GLY A 289 -28.62 -13.61 7.40
C GLY A 289 -27.20 -13.50 6.84
N ASN A 290 -26.86 -12.30 6.35
CA ASN A 290 -25.50 -12.00 5.93
C ASN A 290 -24.60 -11.87 7.16
N LEU A 291 -23.45 -12.55 7.12
CA LEU A 291 -22.39 -12.50 8.09
C LEU A 291 -21.23 -11.69 7.53
N TYR A 292 -20.70 -10.79 8.33
CA TYR A 292 -19.50 -10.03 8.01
C TYR A 292 -18.37 -10.39 8.97
N SER A 293 -17.19 -9.84 8.74
CA SER A 293 -16.06 -10.16 9.62
C SER A 293 -16.34 -9.70 11.05
N ASN A 294 -16.04 -10.59 12.01
CA ASN A 294 -16.32 -10.50 13.44
C ASN A 294 -17.77 -10.78 13.83
N SER A 295 -18.64 -11.18 12.90
CA SER A 295 -19.96 -11.72 13.24
C SER A 295 -19.85 -13.02 14.06
N SER A 296 -20.94 -13.35 14.74
CA SER A 296 -21.14 -14.62 15.40
C SER A 296 -22.31 -15.37 14.76
N THR A 297 -22.22 -16.69 14.68
CA THR A 297 -23.25 -17.55 14.06
C THR A 297 -23.36 -18.88 14.81
N ASP A 298 -24.55 -19.48 14.83
CA ASP A 298 -24.78 -20.86 15.22
C ASP A 298 -24.64 -21.87 14.05
N ASP A 299 -24.40 -21.37 12.84
CA ASP A 299 -24.09 -22.16 11.66
C ASP A 299 -22.61 -22.58 11.63
N SER A 300 -22.38 -23.89 11.68
CA SER A 300 -21.06 -24.51 11.52
C SER A 300 -20.61 -24.67 10.06
N THR A 301 -21.49 -24.32 9.11
CA THR A 301 -21.28 -24.44 7.67
C THR A 301 -21.69 -23.16 6.91
N PRO A 302 -21.19 -21.98 7.31
CA PRO A 302 -21.56 -20.74 6.64
C PRO A 302 -21.03 -20.74 5.22
N THR A 303 -21.77 -20.20 4.26
CA THR A 303 -21.30 -20.13 2.87
C THR A 303 -20.57 -18.82 2.64
N LEU A 304 -19.26 -18.87 2.41
CA LEU A 304 -18.42 -17.70 2.11
C LEU A 304 -18.65 -17.26 0.67
N PHE A 305 -18.60 -15.94 0.46
CA PHE A 305 -18.63 -15.31 -0.86
C PHE A 305 -17.50 -14.30 -0.99
N GLY A 306 -16.94 -14.19 -2.19
CA GLY A 306 -15.84 -13.27 -2.42
C GLY A 306 -15.58 -12.99 -3.88
N THR A 307 -14.56 -12.16 -4.11
CA THR A 307 -14.03 -11.84 -5.43
C THR A 307 -12.56 -12.23 -5.56
N ALA A 308 -12.13 -12.54 -6.77
CA ALA A 308 -10.73 -12.68 -7.16
C ALA A 308 -10.60 -12.55 -8.69
N GLU A 309 -9.41 -12.76 -9.24
CA GLU A 309 -9.23 -12.77 -10.70
C GLU A 309 -10.16 -13.79 -11.39
N ALA A 310 -10.87 -13.37 -12.43
CA ALA A 310 -11.82 -14.23 -13.12
C ALA A 310 -11.17 -15.50 -13.70
N ASN A 311 -11.88 -16.63 -13.65
CA ASN A 311 -11.41 -17.95 -14.11
C ASN A 311 -10.17 -18.51 -13.36
N SER A 312 -9.81 -17.95 -12.21
CA SER A 312 -8.76 -18.46 -11.33
C SER A 312 -9.28 -19.50 -10.34
N VAL A 313 -8.40 -20.05 -9.50
CA VAL A 313 -8.76 -20.99 -8.42
C VAL A 313 -8.43 -20.37 -7.06
N VAL A 314 -9.43 -20.24 -6.20
CA VAL A 314 -9.26 -19.76 -4.82
C VAL A 314 -8.99 -20.95 -3.89
N THR A 315 -8.00 -20.81 -3.02
CA THR A 315 -7.73 -21.72 -1.90
C THR A 315 -8.12 -21.05 -0.59
N ILE A 316 -8.94 -21.71 0.21
CA ILE A 316 -9.45 -21.21 1.49
C ILE A 316 -8.63 -21.81 2.63
N TYR A 317 -8.27 -20.96 3.60
CA TYR A 317 -7.55 -21.33 4.81
C TYR A 317 -8.39 -20.96 6.04
N VAL A 318 -8.49 -21.89 6.98
CA VAL A 318 -9.08 -21.68 8.31
C VAL A 318 -7.96 -21.86 9.33
N ASP A 319 -7.73 -20.85 10.16
CA ASP A 319 -6.65 -20.82 11.17
C ASP A 319 -5.27 -21.13 10.57
N GLY A 320 -5.05 -20.66 9.34
CA GLY A 320 -3.82 -20.86 8.57
C GLY A 320 -3.69 -22.21 7.86
N VAL A 321 -4.62 -23.14 8.03
CA VAL A 321 -4.63 -24.47 7.38
C VAL A 321 -5.53 -24.45 6.15
N ALA A 322 -5.04 -24.92 5.00
CA ALA A 322 -5.86 -25.03 3.79
C ALA A 322 -6.97 -26.07 3.97
N VAL A 323 -8.23 -25.66 3.81
CA VAL A 323 -9.41 -26.52 4.01
C VAL A 323 -10.06 -26.94 2.68
N GLY A 324 -9.85 -26.17 1.61
CA GLY A 324 -10.37 -26.52 0.29
C GLY A 324 -10.10 -25.46 -0.76
N THR A 325 -10.62 -25.72 -1.96
CA THR A 325 -10.49 -24.85 -3.13
C THR A 325 -11.82 -24.69 -3.84
N THR A 326 -12.03 -23.54 -4.46
CA THR A 326 -13.19 -23.26 -5.31
C THR A 326 -12.76 -22.52 -6.59
N ASN A 327 -13.56 -22.63 -7.65
CA ASN A 327 -13.30 -21.92 -8.90
C ASN A 327 -13.91 -20.53 -8.84
N VAL A 328 -13.23 -19.55 -9.44
CA VAL A 328 -13.75 -18.22 -9.66
C VAL A 328 -14.45 -18.20 -11.01
N ASP A 329 -15.66 -17.63 -11.07
CA ASP A 329 -16.42 -17.54 -12.30
C ASP A 329 -15.82 -16.51 -13.29
N GLY A 330 -16.46 -16.38 -14.46
CA GLY A 330 -15.99 -15.48 -15.52
C GLY A 330 -16.14 -13.99 -15.19
N THR A 331 -16.87 -13.66 -14.13
CA THR A 331 -17.11 -12.31 -13.61
C THR A 331 -16.22 -11.96 -12.41
N GLY A 332 -15.51 -12.93 -11.85
CA GLY A 332 -14.59 -12.72 -10.73
C GLY A 332 -15.16 -13.11 -9.37
N HIS A 333 -16.35 -13.72 -9.29
CA HIS A 333 -16.98 -14.13 -8.04
C HIS A 333 -16.73 -15.61 -7.73
N TRP A 334 -16.73 -15.95 -6.44
CA TRP A 334 -16.59 -17.31 -5.96
C TRP A 334 -17.39 -17.54 -4.68
N SER A 335 -17.75 -18.80 -4.42
CA SER A 335 -18.34 -19.23 -3.16
C SER A 335 -17.69 -20.51 -2.63
N TYR A 336 -17.67 -20.67 -1.31
CA TYR A 336 -17.16 -21.86 -0.64
C TYR A 336 -17.77 -22.05 0.75
N THR A 337 -18.19 -23.27 1.07
CA THR A 337 -18.79 -23.62 2.37
C THR A 337 -17.79 -24.43 3.20
N PRO A 338 -17.02 -23.81 4.12
CA PRO A 338 -16.18 -24.53 5.07
C PRO A 338 -17.02 -25.32 6.09
N ASN A 339 -16.39 -26.28 6.75
CA ASN A 339 -16.91 -26.85 7.99
C ASN A 339 -16.09 -26.29 9.16
N LEU A 340 -16.74 -25.56 10.05
CA LEU A 340 -16.13 -24.85 11.16
C LEU A 340 -16.53 -25.51 12.48
N SER A 341 -15.58 -25.56 13.41
CA SER A 341 -15.85 -26.04 14.77
C SER A 341 -16.43 -24.93 15.63
N ILE A 342 -16.95 -25.28 16.81
CA ILE A 342 -17.40 -24.28 17.81
C ILE A 342 -16.18 -23.57 18.39
N ALA A 343 -15.77 -22.48 17.74
CA ALA A 343 -14.66 -21.62 18.12
C ALA A 343 -14.72 -20.31 17.31
N THR A 344 -13.86 -19.37 17.66
CA THR A 344 -13.52 -18.25 16.76
C THR A 344 -12.47 -18.72 15.77
N HIS A 345 -12.73 -18.48 14.48
CA HIS A 345 -11.88 -18.88 13.37
C HIS A 345 -11.43 -17.65 12.58
N THR A 346 -10.18 -17.65 12.13
CA THR A 346 -9.66 -16.66 11.18
C THR A 346 -9.59 -17.31 9.80
N ILE A 347 -10.37 -16.77 8.85
CA ILE A 347 -10.48 -17.27 7.49
C ILE A 347 -9.71 -16.35 6.55
N THR A 348 -8.87 -16.93 5.69
CA THR A 348 -8.16 -16.20 4.63
C THR A 348 -8.21 -16.98 3.31
N ALA A 349 -7.97 -16.30 2.20
CA ALA A 349 -8.00 -16.88 0.87
C ALA A 349 -6.78 -16.47 0.03
N THR A 350 -6.30 -17.34 -0.86
CA THR A 350 -5.34 -17.00 -1.92
C THR A 350 -5.94 -17.39 -3.27
N THR A 351 -5.65 -16.64 -4.33
CA THR A 351 -6.00 -17.07 -5.69
C THR A 351 -4.77 -17.56 -6.45
N LYS A 352 -4.98 -18.54 -7.32
CA LYS A 352 -4.02 -19.05 -8.29
C LYS A 352 -4.57 -18.87 -9.70
N ASP A 353 -3.84 -18.12 -10.53
CA ASP A 353 -4.22 -17.88 -11.92
C ASP A 353 -4.02 -19.13 -12.82
N THR A 354 -4.43 -19.02 -14.08
CA THR A 354 -4.30 -20.10 -15.07
C THR A 354 -2.85 -20.41 -15.47
N SER A 355 -1.92 -19.47 -15.24
CA SER A 355 -0.49 -19.63 -15.49
C SER A 355 0.26 -20.24 -14.30
N GLY A 356 -0.42 -20.38 -13.16
CA GLY A 356 0.08 -20.94 -11.93
C GLY A 356 0.65 -19.95 -10.92
N ASN A 357 0.55 -18.65 -11.14
CA ASN A 357 0.95 -17.61 -10.20
C ASN A 357 -0.03 -17.53 -9.03
N VAL A 358 0.46 -17.30 -7.82
CA VAL A 358 -0.35 -17.28 -6.58
C VAL A 358 -0.28 -15.90 -5.93
N SER A 359 -1.43 -15.38 -5.51
CA SER A 359 -1.54 -14.09 -4.81
C SER A 359 -1.00 -14.16 -3.37
N ALA A 360 -0.90 -12.99 -2.73
CA ALA A 360 -0.89 -12.92 -1.27
C ALA A 360 -2.23 -13.42 -0.67
N LYS A 361 -2.25 -13.66 0.65
CA LYS A 361 -3.49 -13.92 1.39
C LYS A 361 -4.39 -12.68 1.38
N SER A 362 -5.69 -12.90 1.37
CA SER A 362 -6.71 -11.90 1.64
C SER A 362 -6.53 -11.30 3.04
N GLN A 363 -7.26 -10.22 3.31
CA GLN A 363 -7.50 -9.77 4.68
C GLN A 363 -8.18 -10.87 5.50
N ASP A 364 -8.02 -10.80 6.82
CA ASP A 364 -8.62 -11.73 7.78
C ASP A 364 -10.15 -11.56 7.78
N PHE A 365 -10.87 -12.67 7.59
CA PHE A 365 -12.29 -12.77 7.85
C PHE A 365 -12.51 -13.60 9.11
N ASN A 366 -12.65 -12.92 10.25
CA ASN A 366 -12.91 -13.59 11.52
C ASN A 366 -14.39 -13.96 11.65
N LEU A 367 -14.69 -15.16 12.16
CA LEU A 367 -16.05 -15.59 12.45
C LEU A 367 -16.08 -16.38 13.75
N SER A 368 -17.03 -16.07 14.64
CA SER A 368 -17.22 -16.82 15.89
C SER A 368 -18.39 -17.78 15.78
N VAL A 369 -18.09 -19.08 15.72
CA VAL A 369 -19.11 -20.12 15.68
C VAL A 369 -19.42 -20.56 17.10
N PHE A 370 -20.67 -20.46 17.52
CA PHE A 370 -21.11 -20.88 18.85
C PHE A 370 -22.11 -22.03 18.75
N ALA A 371 -22.19 -22.83 19.81
CA ALA A 371 -23.26 -23.81 19.93
C ALA A 371 -24.52 -23.10 20.45
N PRO A 372 -25.70 -23.30 19.84
CA PRO A 372 -26.95 -22.77 20.38
C PRO A 372 -27.18 -23.35 21.78
N ASN A 373 -27.76 -22.56 22.70
CA ASN A 373 -27.95 -22.92 24.10
C ASN A 373 -29.16 -23.86 24.18
N PRO A 374 -28.97 -25.16 24.48
CA PRO A 374 -30.03 -26.13 24.29
C PRO A 374 -31.06 -26.15 25.42
N ILE A 375 -30.93 -25.33 26.47
CA ILE A 375 -31.75 -25.45 27.69
C ILE A 375 -32.33 -24.11 28.17
N GLU A 376 -31.72 -22.96 27.88
CA GLU A 376 -32.23 -21.68 28.38
C GLU A 376 -33.52 -21.25 27.68
N ASN A 377 -34.46 -20.74 28.46
CA ASN A 377 -35.70 -20.16 27.95
C ASN A 377 -35.51 -18.68 27.66
N PRO A 378 -36.35 -18.09 26.80
CA PRO A 378 -36.42 -16.65 26.66
C PRO A 378 -36.62 -15.97 28.01
N THR A 379 -36.12 -14.77 28.20
CA THR A 379 -36.45 -13.92 29.35
C THR A 379 -37.57 -12.96 28.96
N THR A 380 -38.62 -12.88 29.78
CA THR A 380 -39.64 -11.83 29.65
C THR A 380 -39.72 -11.00 30.92
N ALA A 381 -39.85 -9.69 30.79
CA ALA A 381 -39.91 -8.80 31.95
C ALA A 381 -41.00 -7.73 31.81
N LEU A 382 -41.56 -7.35 32.96
CA LEU A 382 -42.36 -6.15 33.12
C LEU A 382 -41.58 -5.19 34.04
N LYS A 383 -41.08 -4.08 33.51
CA LYS A 383 -40.15 -3.20 34.25
C LYS A 383 -40.92 -2.30 35.23
N ALA A 384 -40.76 -2.53 36.53
CA ALA A 384 -41.21 -1.61 37.57
C ALA A 384 -40.20 -0.44 37.67
N GLY A 385 -40.69 0.79 37.55
CA GLY A 385 -39.84 1.95 37.83
C GLY A 385 -39.45 2.01 39.30
N THR A 386 -38.23 1.64 39.65
CA THR A 386 -37.62 2.07 40.92
C THR A 386 -36.28 2.71 40.63
N LEU A 387 -36.11 3.94 41.14
CA LEU A 387 -34.97 4.84 40.92
C LEU A 387 -33.68 4.40 41.63
N LEU A 388 -33.54 3.14 42.09
CA LEU A 388 -32.42 2.76 42.94
C LEU A 388 -31.78 1.44 42.51
N GLY A 389 -30.73 1.57 41.69
CA GLY A 389 -29.54 0.74 41.76
C GLY A 389 -29.61 -0.61 41.04
N LEU A 390 -29.35 -0.61 39.74
CA LEU A 390 -28.58 -1.69 39.12
C LEU A 390 -27.35 -1.05 38.46
N ILE A 391 -26.21 -1.23 39.12
CA ILE A 391 -24.90 -0.77 38.71
C ILE A 391 -24.35 -1.84 37.78
N GLY A 392 -23.99 -1.46 36.55
CA GLY A 392 -23.13 -2.25 35.67
C GLY A 392 -23.83 -2.99 34.55
N LEU A 393 -24.16 -2.29 33.46
CA LEU A 393 -24.25 -2.83 32.10
C LEU A 393 -24.22 -1.64 31.11
N ASP A 394 -23.11 -0.92 31.12
CA ASP A 394 -22.82 0.22 30.24
C ASP A 394 -22.00 -0.19 29.00
N ALA A 395 -21.99 -1.49 28.67
CA ALA A 395 -21.16 -2.05 27.59
C ALA A 395 -21.88 -2.20 26.24
N LEU A 396 -23.17 -1.85 26.14
CA LEU A 396 -23.97 -2.06 24.92
C LEU A 396 -24.88 -0.87 24.57
N GLY A 397 -24.78 0.28 25.24
CA GLY A 397 -25.72 1.39 25.01
C GLY A 397 -27.19 1.06 25.34
N LEU A 398 -27.46 -0.07 26.01
CA LEU A 398 -28.81 -0.58 26.31
C LEU A 398 -29.51 0.13 27.50
N ILE A 399 -29.00 1.29 27.93
CA ILE A 399 -29.67 2.13 28.92
C ILE A 399 -29.87 3.53 28.34
N LYS A 400 -30.80 3.64 27.39
CA LYS A 400 -31.58 4.88 27.19
C LYS A 400 -32.73 4.90 28.21
N LEU A 401 -32.96 6.06 28.84
CA LEU A 401 -33.92 6.27 29.93
C LEU A 401 -35.39 6.36 29.45
N ASP A 402 -35.65 6.03 28.19
CA ASP A 402 -36.93 6.04 27.48
C ASP A 402 -37.77 4.76 27.74
N ASN A 403 -37.31 3.92 28.70
CA ASN A 403 -37.74 2.56 29.03
C ASN A 403 -39.26 2.31 28.98
N GLN A 404 -39.69 1.53 27.97
CA GLN A 404 -41.00 0.90 27.93
C GLN A 404 -41.14 -0.21 29.01
N PRO A 405 -42.37 -0.54 29.44
CA PRO A 405 -42.63 -1.50 30.50
C PRO A 405 -42.34 -2.97 30.16
N ILE A 406 -42.07 -3.34 28.91
CA ILE A 406 -42.21 -4.73 28.45
C ILE A 406 -40.95 -5.15 27.69
N LEU A 407 -40.38 -6.31 28.03
CA LEU A 407 -39.19 -6.89 27.39
C LEU A 407 -39.43 -8.37 27.06
N ALA A 408 -38.98 -8.80 25.88
CA ALA A 408 -38.70 -10.19 25.55
C ALA A 408 -37.29 -10.29 24.97
N TYR A 409 -36.52 -11.23 25.47
CA TYR A 409 -35.14 -11.49 25.09
C TYR A 409 -34.91 -12.99 25.03
N ASP A 410 -34.10 -13.47 24.13
CA ASP A 410 -33.66 -14.85 24.08
C ASP A 410 -32.14 -14.94 23.93
N VAL A 411 -31.49 -15.87 24.63
CA VAL A 411 -30.03 -15.98 24.62
C VAL A 411 -29.48 -16.43 23.27
N ASN A 412 -30.29 -17.13 22.46
CA ASN A 412 -29.96 -17.56 21.12
C ASN A 412 -30.37 -16.56 20.04
N ASN A 413 -30.95 -15.43 20.44
CA ASN A 413 -31.36 -14.37 19.52
C ASN A 413 -32.35 -14.87 18.46
N ASP A 414 -33.23 -15.80 18.83
CA ASP A 414 -34.04 -16.57 17.87
C ASP A 414 -35.54 -16.63 18.21
N LEU A 415 -36.06 -15.64 18.94
CA LEU A 415 -37.45 -15.59 19.41
C LEU A 415 -38.45 -15.98 18.30
N LYS A 416 -39.21 -17.06 18.48
CA LYS A 416 -40.19 -17.51 17.47
C LYS A 416 -41.43 -16.64 17.43
N LYS A 417 -41.87 -16.22 18.61
CA LYS A 417 -43.16 -15.57 18.82
C LYS A 417 -43.11 -14.81 20.14
N VAL A 418 -43.68 -13.61 20.16
CA VAL A 418 -43.95 -12.87 21.39
C VAL A 418 -45.43 -12.51 21.44
N THR A 419 -46.02 -12.56 22.62
CA THR A 419 -47.41 -12.15 22.85
C THR A 419 -47.48 -11.16 23.99
N VAL A 420 -48.11 -10.02 23.74
CA VAL A 420 -48.50 -9.07 24.78
C VAL A 420 -50.00 -9.18 25.00
N THR A 421 -50.42 -9.37 26.25
CA THR A 421 -51.83 -9.42 26.64
C THR A 421 -52.16 -8.32 27.61
N ASN A 422 -53.27 -7.62 27.39
CA ASN A 422 -53.83 -6.67 28.34
C ASN A 422 -55.26 -7.08 28.64
N GLN A 423 -55.58 -7.27 29.91
CA GLN A 423 -56.95 -7.55 30.35
C GLN A 423 -57.48 -6.33 31.08
N ALA A 424 -58.61 -5.77 30.64
CA ALA A 424 -59.24 -4.63 31.30
C ALA A 424 -60.32 -5.06 32.30
N LEU A 425 -60.53 -4.20 33.30
CA LEU A 425 -61.66 -4.31 34.21
C LEU A 425 -62.99 -4.01 33.48
N ILE A 426 -64.11 -4.46 34.05
CA ILE A 426 -65.47 -4.25 33.53
C ILE A 426 -65.71 -2.76 33.22
N GLY A 427 -66.13 -2.45 31.98
CA GLY A 427 -66.40 -1.09 31.54
C GLY A 427 -65.18 -0.25 31.11
N LEU A 428 -63.97 -0.82 31.12
CA LEU A 428 -62.75 -0.19 30.59
C LEU A 428 -62.26 -0.88 29.30
N SER A 429 -61.48 -0.15 28.49
CA SER A 429 -60.87 -0.70 27.29
C SER A 429 -59.56 -1.43 27.60
N ALA A 430 -59.41 -2.62 27.01
CA ALA A 430 -58.20 -3.43 27.05
C ALA A 430 -57.20 -3.08 25.94
N THR A 431 -57.47 -2.07 25.12
CA THR A 431 -56.72 -1.82 23.88
C THR A 431 -55.22 -1.72 24.11
N ILE A 432 -54.46 -2.41 23.27
CA ILE A 432 -53.02 -2.23 23.11
C ILE A 432 -52.83 -1.41 21.83
N LYS A 433 -52.02 -0.35 21.92
CA LYS A 433 -51.60 0.44 20.77
C LYS A 433 -50.16 0.05 20.42
N TYR A 434 -49.86 0.09 19.13
CA TYR A 434 -48.56 -0.23 18.57
C TYR A 434 -48.43 0.47 17.22
N SER A 435 -47.21 0.58 16.69
CA SER A 435 -46.99 1.11 15.35
C SER A 435 -46.96 -0.02 14.32
N GLN A 436 -47.96 -0.09 13.45
CA GLN A 436 -47.98 -1.05 12.35
C GLN A 436 -46.82 -0.79 11.38
N SER A 437 -46.50 0.48 11.12
CA SER A 437 -45.34 0.84 10.31
C SER A 437 -44.06 0.26 10.88
N VAL A 438 -43.81 0.39 12.21
CA VAL A 438 -42.64 -0.23 12.88
C VAL A 438 -42.63 -1.74 12.76
N ALA A 439 -43.79 -2.41 12.84
CA ALA A 439 -43.83 -3.84 12.58
C ALA A 439 -43.41 -4.18 11.14
N ASP A 440 -43.95 -3.46 10.16
CA ASP A 440 -43.67 -3.72 8.75
C ASP A 440 -42.18 -3.47 8.43
N ILE A 441 -41.62 -2.38 8.99
CA ILE A 441 -40.20 -1.99 8.90
C ILE A 441 -39.24 -3.08 9.41
N LEU A 442 -39.69 -3.77 10.45
CA LEU A 442 -38.91 -4.75 11.17
C LEU A 442 -39.16 -6.17 10.65
N GLY A 443 -39.90 -6.32 9.55
CA GLY A 443 -40.24 -7.62 8.99
C GLY A 443 -41.14 -8.46 9.92
N LEU A 444 -42.03 -7.82 10.68
CA LEU A 444 -42.91 -8.49 11.65
C LEU A 444 -44.35 -8.59 11.13
N THR A 445 -45.00 -9.71 11.43
CA THR A 445 -46.44 -9.88 11.31
C THR A 445 -47.11 -9.70 12.67
N ILE A 446 -48.10 -8.83 12.72
CA ILE A 446 -48.87 -8.53 13.93
C ILE A 446 -50.27 -9.08 13.81
N THR A 447 -50.64 -9.97 14.73
CA THR A 447 -52.02 -10.43 14.90
C THR A 447 -52.60 -9.83 16.17
N TYR A 448 -53.53 -8.90 16.01
CA TYR A 448 -54.22 -8.24 17.11
C TYR A 448 -55.66 -8.76 17.27
N ASN A 449 -56.00 -9.26 18.46
CA ASN A 449 -57.33 -9.76 18.77
C ASN A 449 -57.87 -9.12 20.06
N GLU A 450 -59.10 -8.60 20.00
CA GLU A 450 -59.86 -8.20 21.17
C GLU A 450 -61.01 -9.19 21.40
N THR A 451 -61.10 -9.74 22.60
CA THR A 451 -62.14 -10.71 22.99
C THR A 451 -62.79 -10.29 24.30
N GLY A 452 -64.07 -10.61 24.48
CA GLY A 452 -64.86 -10.26 25.67
C GLY A 452 -66.01 -9.29 25.39
N LEU A 453 -67.00 -9.23 26.29
CA LEU A 453 -68.07 -8.23 26.28
C LEU A 453 -67.69 -7.06 27.19
N ILE A 454 -68.16 -5.85 26.88
CA ILE A 454 -67.97 -4.62 27.69
C ILE A 454 -68.32 -4.84 29.18
N VAL A 455 -69.20 -5.80 29.48
CA VAL A 455 -69.71 -6.13 30.81
C VAL A 455 -68.92 -7.23 31.56
N LEU A 456 -68.06 -8.00 30.87
CA LEU A 456 -67.39 -9.20 31.44
C LEU A 456 -65.85 -9.15 31.41
N GLY A 457 -65.26 -7.97 31.20
CA GLY A 457 -63.80 -7.79 31.10
C GLY A 457 -63.31 -8.08 29.68
N MET A 458 -62.75 -7.07 29.01
CA MET A 458 -62.17 -7.23 27.68
C MET A 458 -60.71 -7.72 27.80
N THR A 459 -60.27 -8.54 26.86
CA THR A 459 -58.88 -8.97 26.71
C THR A 459 -58.39 -8.61 25.32
N ALA A 460 -57.33 -7.81 25.25
CA ALA A 460 -56.57 -7.59 24.04
C ALA A 460 -55.33 -8.48 24.04
N LYS A 461 -55.05 -9.09 22.89
CA LYS A 461 -53.87 -9.92 22.65
C LYS A 461 -53.19 -9.46 21.36
N LEU A 462 -51.95 -9.00 21.50
CA LEU A 462 -51.04 -8.66 20.42
C LEU A 462 -50.06 -9.82 20.25
N THR A 463 -50.09 -10.51 19.12
CA THR A 463 -49.14 -11.60 18.78
C THR A 463 -48.20 -11.13 17.70
N ILE A 464 -46.90 -11.33 17.91
CA ILE A 464 -45.80 -10.84 17.09
C ILE A 464 -45.03 -12.06 16.59
N THR A 465 -44.88 -12.19 15.27
CA THR A 465 -44.09 -13.24 14.60
C THR A 465 -43.26 -12.62 13.48
N ALA A 466 -42.18 -13.26 13.04
CA ALA A 466 -41.48 -12.86 11.82
C ALA A 466 -42.41 -13.04 10.58
N LYS A 467 -42.31 -12.13 9.61
CA LYS A 467 -43.16 -12.07 8.40
C LYS A 467 -42.85 -13.19 7.41
N ASP A 468 -41.60 -13.62 7.36
CA ASP A 468 -41.11 -14.79 6.61
C ASP A 468 -41.42 -16.13 7.30
N GLY A 469 -41.96 -16.10 8.52
CA GLY A 469 -42.20 -17.28 9.33
C GLY A 469 -40.94 -17.83 10.03
N GLY A 470 -39.83 -17.11 9.98
CA GLY A 470 -38.54 -17.40 10.63
C GLY A 470 -38.53 -17.08 12.13
N THR A 471 -37.40 -16.60 12.62
CA THR A 471 -37.15 -16.18 14.02
C THR A 471 -37.08 -14.65 14.10
N ILE A 472 -37.13 -14.11 15.32
CA ILE A 472 -37.03 -12.67 15.58
C ILE A 472 -35.80 -12.42 16.44
N SER A 473 -34.91 -11.53 16.00
CA SER A 473 -33.78 -11.12 16.82
C SER A 473 -34.23 -10.27 18.03
N ASN A 474 -33.42 -10.26 19.07
CA ASN A 474 -33.64 -9.47 20.28
C ASN A 474 -33.70 -7.97 19.98
N GLU A 475 -32.86 -7.49 19.05
CA GLU A 475 -32.83 -6.10 18.61
C GLU A 475 -34.15 -5.70 17.96
N VAL A 476 -34.59 -6.48 16.96
CA VAL A 476 -35.87 -6.29 16.28
C VAL A 476 -37.04 -6.32 17.26
N MET A 477 -37.07 -7.29 18.17
CA MET A 477 -38.13 -7.37 19.19
C MET A 477 -38.12 -6.17 20.11
N THR A 478 -36.95 -5.74 20.58
CA THR A 478 -36.79 -4.58 21.47
C THR A 478 -37.28 -3.31 20.78
N GLU A 479 -36.93 -3.11 19.52
CA GLU A 479 -37.35 -1.95 18.76
C GLU A 479 -38.86 -1.94 18.51
N PHE A 480 -39.46 -3.09 18.16
CA PHE A 480 -40.91 -3.15 18.00
C PHE A 480 -41.66 -2.88 19.31
N LEU A 481 -41.22 -3.51 20.41
CA LEU A 481 -41.83 -3.32 21.73
C LEU A 481 -41.72 -1.86 22.22
N ALA A 482 -40.74 -1.10 21.73
CA ALA A 482 -40.64 0.33 21.98
C ALA A 482 -41.86 1.13 21.48
N SER A 483 -42.56 0.63 20.45
CA SER A 483 -43.78 1.25 19.90
C SER A 483 -45.07 0.85 20.63
N VAL A 484 -45.02 -0.17 21.49
CA VAL A 484 -46.20 -0.76 22.12
C VAL A 484 -46.55 0.01 23.40
N TYR A 485 -47.75 0.60 23.45
CA TYR A 485 -48.25 1.32 24.63
C TYR A 485 -49.70 0.99 24.95
N ILE A 486 -50.08 1.14 26.23
CA ILE A 486 -51.43 0.84 26.72
C ILE A 486 -52.09 2.14 27.22
N PRO A 487 -53.09 2.69 26.52
CA PRO A 487 -53.64 4.01 26.82
C PRO A 487 -54.37 4.12 28.16
N SER A 488 -54.92 3.01 28.68
CA SER A 488 -55.95 3.00 29.73
C SER A 488 -55.45 2.52 31.10
N LEU A 489 -54.25 2.92 31.52
CA LEU A 489 -53.66 2.52 32.82
C LEU A 489 -54.13 3.35 34.04
N LEU A 490 -55.22 4.13 33.94
CA LEU A 490 -55.70 4.98 35.04
C LEU A 490 -56.68 4.26 35.99
N ASN A 491 -56.22 4.12 37.24
CA ASN A 491 -56.98 4.36 38.48
C ASN A 491 -58.09 3.38 38.96
N ILE A 492 -57.91 2.05 38.93
CA ILE A 492 -58.76 1.14 39.75
C ILE A 492 -57.94 0.01 40.38
N SER A 493 -58.02 -0.15 41.70
CA SER A 493 -57.19 -1.05 42.52
C SER A 493 -57.59 -2.54 42.49
N VAL A 494 -58.29 -3.01 41.45
CA VAL A 494 -58.64 -4.43 41.30
C VAL A 494 -58.67 -4.78 39.81
N LEU A 495 -57.63 -5.53 39.38
CA LEU A 495 -57.41 -6.28 38.13
C LEU A 495 -57.61 -5.56 36.78
N PRO A 496 -56.51 -5.01 36.24
CA PRO A 496 -56.05 -5.40 34.91
C PRO A 496 -54.71 -6.16 34.97
N THR A 497 -54.59 -7.29 34.26
CA THR A 497 -53.31 -8.04 34.14
C THR A 497 -52.66 -7.76 32.80
N LEU A 498 -51.54 -7.03 32.82
CA LEU A 498 -50.59 -6.98 31.71
C LEU A 498 -49.76 -8.26 31.75
N GLY A 499 -49.63 -8.93 30.62
CA GLY A 499 -48.80 -10.12 30.46
C GLY A 499 -47.94 -10.04 29.22
N ILE A 500 -46.74 -10.60 29.32
CA ILE A 500 -45.89 -10.89 28.16
C ILE A 500 -45.48 -12.36 28.19
N GLU A 501 -45.56 -12.98 27.02
CA GLU A 501 -45.16 -14.35 26.77
C GLU A 501 -44.19 -14.37 25.59
N ALA A 502 -43.12 -15.16 25.68
CA ALA A 502 -42.14 -15.34 24.62
C ALA A 502 -41.86 -16.82 24.40
N TRP A 503 -41.69 -17.20 23.14
CA TRP A 503 -41.34 -18.53 22.69
C TRP A 503 -40.02 -18.47 21.94
N ASP A 504 -39.19 -19.44 22.20
CA ASP A 504 -37.93 -19.70 21.52
C ASP A 504 -38.14 -20.45 20.18
N SER A 505 -37.20 -20.34 19.23
CA SER A 505 -37.29 -20.99 17.90
C SER A 505 -37.59 -22.49 17.96
N ARG A 506 -37.05 -23.19 18.98
CA ARG A 506 -37.14 -24.64 19.15
C ARG A 506 -38.55 -25.10 19.51
N TYR A 507 -39.41 -24.20 20.00
CA TYR A 507 -40.64 -24.59 20.67
C TYR A 507 -41.82 -23.64 20.36
N THR A 508 -42.87 -24.16 19.73
CA THR A 508 -44.05 -23.36 19.33
C THR A 508 -45.22 -23.43 20.32
N THR A 509 -45.12 -24.32 21.32
CA THR A 509 -46.15 -24.63 22.32
C THR A 509 -45.64 -24.36 23.74
N ASP A 510 -46.55 -23.97 24.63
CA ASP A 510 -46.33 -23.66 26.05
C ASP A 510 -46.11 -24.91 26.95
N GLY A 511 -46.14 -26.10 26.36
CA GLY A 511 -46.14 -27.39 27.07
C GLY A 511 -44.87 -28.22 26.94
N ASN A 512 -43.84 -27.75 26.23
CA ASN A 512 -42.60 -28.50 26.05
C ASN A 512 -41.84 -28.56 27.37
N LYS A 513 -41.40 -29.75 27.75
CA LYS A 513 -40.73 -29.99 29.02
C LYS A 513 -39.43 -30.77 28.87
N ASP A 514 -38.45 -30.45 29.69
CA ASP A 514 -37.20 -31.20 29.78
C ASP A 514 -37.39 -32.57 30.45
N THR A 515 -36.30 -33.32 30.57
CA THR A 515 -36.28 -34.62 31.26
C THR A 515 -36.65 -34.55 32.75
N ASN A 516 -36.66 -33.36 33.35
CA ASN A 516 -37.08 -33.08 34.72
C ASN A 516 -38.50 -32.50 34.81
N ASN A 517 -39.27 -32.50 33.71
CA ASN A 517 -40.64 -31.98 33.61
C ASN A 517 -40.74 -30.46 33.87
N GLN A 518 -39.65 -29.71 33.67
CA GLN A 518 -39.62 -28.23 33.67
C GLN A 518 -39.96 -27.70 32.28
N ILE A 519 -40.71 -26.59 32.19
CA ILE A 519 -41.07 -25.97 30.90
C ILE A 519 -39.81 -25.43 30.24
N ILE A 520 -39.60 -25.78 28.96
CA ILE A 520 -38.49 -25.31 28.14
C ILE A 520 -38.98 -24.56 26.89
N GLY A 521 -38.21 -23.57 26.42
CA GLY A 521 -38.52 -22.76 25.25
C GLY A 521 -39.61 -21.71 25.42
N TYR A 522 -40.04 -21.47 26.66
CA TYR A 522 -41.16 -20.58 26.95
C TYR A 522 -40.95 -19.81 28.24
N SER A 523 -41.29 -18.53 28.20
CA SER A 523 -41.35 -17.69 29.39
C SER A 523 -42.57 -16.79 29.39
N LYS A 524 -43.07 -16.54 30.60
CA LYS A 524 -44.22 -15.69 30.86
C LYS A 524 -44.01 -14.83 32.09
N THR A 525 -44.27 -13.55 31.94
CA THR A 525 -44.33 -12.58 33.03
C THR A 525 -45.69 -11.90 33.02
N SER A 526 -46.30 -11.71 34.20
CA SER A 526 -47.61 -11.08 34.33
C SER A 526 -47.67 -10.20 35.57
N ALA A 527 -48.16 -8.98 35.44
CA ALA A 527 -48.43 -8.09 36.56
C ALA A 527 -49.85 -8.34 37.07
N THR A 528 -49.99 -8.58 38.38
CA THR A 528 -51.30 -8.84 39.03
C THR A 528 -51.80 -7.66 39.86
N SER A 529 -50.99 -6.60 40.00
CA SER A 529 -51.29 -5.36 40.72
C SER A 529 -50.71 -4.15 39.99
N LEU A 530 -51.49 -3.07 39.87
CA LEU A 530 -51.04 -1.79 39.29
C LEU A 530 -50.02 -1.05 40.19
N LEU A 531 -49.82 -1.47 41.45
CA LEU A 531 -48.77 -0.90 42.32
C LEU A 531 -47.35 -1.18 41.77
N ASP A 532 -47.16 -2.30 41.08
CA ASP A 532 -45.88 -2.64 40.43
C ASP A 532 -45.68 -1.84 39.10
N VAL A 533 -46.73 -1.14 38.65
CA VAL A 533 -46.85 -0.51 37.32
C VAL A 533 -47.05 1.01 37.42
N GLN A 534 -47.02 1.59 38.63
CA GLN A 534 -47.26 3.01 38.86
C GLN A 534 -46.04 3.89 38.49
N LEU A 535 -45.53 3.73 37.26
CA LEU A 535 -44.63 4.64 36.56
C LEU A 535 -44.94 4.78 35.06
N LEU A 536 -46.04 4.20 34.56
CA LEU A 536 -46.45 4.34 33.16
C LEU A 536 -47.17 5.65 32.83
N GLY A 537 -46.99 6.65 33.70
CA GLY A 537 -47.50 7.99 33.49
C GLY A 537 -46.43 8.88 32.88
N SER A 538 -46.76 9.41 31.70
CA SER A 538 -46.32 10.71 31.16
C SER A 538 -44.95 10.85 30.48
N THR A 539 -44.67 10.01 29.49
CA THR A 539 -44.01 10.52 28.28
C THR A 539 -44.71 9.98 27.04
N LYS A 540 -45.73 10.73 26.59
CA LYS A 540 -46.05 10.79 25.16
C LYS A 540 -44.74 11.14 24.46
N VAL A 541 -44.21 10.27 23.61
CA VAL A 541 -43.32 10.71 22.54
C VAL A 541 -44.27 10.99 21.38
N ASP A 542 -44.93 12.15 21.38
CA ASP A 542 -45.40 12.70 20.12
C ASP A 542 -44.56 13.89 19.77
N VAL A 543 -44.06 13.88 18.54
CA VAL A 543 -44.21 15.03 17.66
C VAL A 543 -44.73 14.46 16.33
N TYR A 544 -46.04 14.25 16.25
CA TYR A 544 -46.75 14.27 14.96
C TYR A 544 -46.99 15.74 14.68
N ASP A 545 -46.25 16.34 13.75
CA ASP A 545 -46.58 17.69 13.27
C ASP A 545 -47.29 17.57 11.91
N GLU A 546 -48.60 17.73 11.91
CA GLU A 546 -49.42 17.76 10.69
C GLU A 546 -49.30 19.12 9.95
N THR A 547 -48.36 20.00 10.31
CA THR A 547 -48.22 21.31 9.65
C THR A 547 -47.27 21.28 8.45
N THR A 548 -47.80 21.72 7.31
CA THR A 548 -47.06 21.86 6.06
C THR A 548 -45.98 22.93 6.19
N GLY A 549 -44.71 22.53 6.02
CA GLY A 549 -43.56 23.42 5.87
C GLY A 549 -42.75 23.67 7.15
N LEU A 550 -41.52 23.13 7.14
CA LEU A 550 -40.41 23.32 8.09
C LEU A 550 -40.63 22.75 9.50
N ASP A 551 -40.18 21.51 9.71
CA ASP A 551 -40.02 20.90 11.04
C ASP A 551 -38.54 20.91 11.44
N HIS A 552 -38.17 21.82 12.33
CA HIS A 552 -36.80 22.01 12.83
C HIS A 552 -36.76 21.63 14.31
N HIS A 553 -36.23 20.45 14.64
CA HIS A 553 -36.05 20.05 16.03
C HIS A 553 -34.58 20.15 16.44
N ALA A 554 -34.16 21.27 17.05
CA ALA A 554 -32.83 21.45 17.66
C ALA A 554 -32.67 20.63 18.96
N SER A 555 -32.98 19.34 18.88
CA SER A 555 -33.08 18.42 20.00
C SER A 555 -31.71 17.85 20.38
N THR A 556 -31.52 17.60 21.68
CA THR A 556 -30.40 16.79 22.20
C THR A 556 -30.85 15.37 22.58
N THR A 557 -32.12 15.06 22.33
CA THR A 557 -32.73 13.74 22.55
C THR A 557 -33.22 13.18 21.23
N SER A 558 -33.17 11.86 21.07
CA SER A 558 -33.70 11.15 19.90
C SER A 558 -35.15 11.56 19.60
N VAL A 559 -35.43 11.98 18.37
CA VAL A 559 -36.75 12.35 17.86
C VAL A 559 -37.21 11.39 16.77
N ARG A 560 -38.53 11.34 16.54
CA ARG A 560 -39.14 10.64 15.41
C ARG A 560 -40.03 11.65 14.69
N ILE A 561 -39.70 11.98 13.45
CA ILE A 561 -40.38 12.98 12.64
C ILE A 561 -40.96 12.33 11.39
N TYR A 562 -42.19 12.68 11.06
CA TYR A 562 -42.92 12.16 9.91
C TYR A 562 -43.50 13.34 9.13
N GLY A 563 -43.16 13.43 7.85
CA GLY A 563 -43.76 14.36 6.90
C GLY A 563 -45.10 13.88 6.37
N SER A 564 -45.59 14.60 5.38
CA SER A 564 -46.97 14.60 4.90
C SER A 564 -47.07 14.06 3.46
N THR A 565 -48.02 14.56 2.67
CA THR A 565 -48.20 14.15 1.27
C THR A 565 -47.73 15.20 0.25
N GLY A 566 -46.94 16.18 0.70
CA GLY A 566 -46.32 17.19 -0.15
C GLY A 566 -44.85 17.34 0.22
N ASN A 567 -44.13 18.14 -0.55
CA ASN A 567 -42.71 18.35 -0.34
C ASN A 567 -42.41 18.96 1.03
N ASP A 568 -41.69 18.23 1.86
CA ASP A 568 -41.37 18.57 3.23
C ASP A 568 -39.86 18.84 3.42
N THR A 569 -39.53 19.57 4.49
CA THR A 569 -38.15 19.77 4.93
C THR A 569 -38.09 19.42 6.40
N ILE A 570 -37.40 18.32 6.69
CA ILE A 570 -37.34 17.66 7.99
C ILE A 570 -35.90 17.70 8.48
N ILE A 571 -35.69 18.27 9.66
CA ILE A 571 -34.35 18.41 10.24
C ILE A 571 -34.36 17.88 11.67
N GLY A 572 -33.56 16.84 11.88
CA GLY A 572 -33.27 16.22 13.16
C GLY A 572 -32.36 17.07 14.04
N GLY A 573 -31.83 16.44 15.07
CA GLY A 573 -31.06 17.03 16.15
C GLY A 573 -29.63 16.51 16.22
N SER A 574 -29.17 16.29 17.45
CA SER A 574 -27.80 15.84 17.76
C SER A 574 -27.76 14.44 18.39
N ALA A 575 -28.87 13.74 18.35
CA ALA A 575 -29.03 12.39 18.85
C ALA A 575 -29.61 11.52 17.72
N ASN A 576 -29.54 10.20 17.88
CA ASN A 576 -30.03 9.25 16.89
C ASN A 576 -31.54 9.42 16.64
N ASP A 577 -31.90 9.85 15.45
CA ASP A 577 -33.25 10.23 15.05
C ASP A 577 -33.85 9.28 14.01
N ILE A 578 -35.18 9.35 13.83
CA ILE A 578 -35.89 8.65 12.77
C ILE A 578 -36.70 9.68 11.98
N LEU A 579 -36.35 9.88 10.72
CA LEU A 579 -36.95 10.87 9.84
C LEU A 579 -37.65 10.19 8.67
N ARG A 580 -38.90 10.56 8.38
CA ARG A 580 -39.66 10.03 7.26
C ARG A 580 -40.30 11.14 6.45
N GLY A 581 -40.04 11.21 5.15
CA GLY A 581 -40.58 12.27 4.28
C GLY A 581 -42.06 12.09 4.00
N GLY A 582 -42.46 10.92 3.50
CA GLY A 582 -43.87 10.63 3.20
C GLY A 582 -44.12 10.57 1.70
N ASP A 583 -45.14 11.25 1.18
CA ASP A 583 -45.29 11.43 -0.27
C ASP A 583 -44.88 12.86 -0.61
N GLY A 584 -44.15 13.07 -1.71
CA GLY A 584 -43.61 14.39 -2.06
C GLY A 584 -42.13 14.30 -2.35
N ASN A 585 -41.53 15.38 -2.86
CA ASN A 585 -40.07 15.46 -2.95
C ASN A 585 -39.55 16.15 -1.69
N ASP A 586 -38.99 15.36 -0.79
CA ASP A 586 -38.69 15.77 0.56
C ASP A 586 -37.20 16.03 0.76
N SER A 587 -36.87 16.81 1.80
CA SER A 587 -35.49 17.08 2.20
C SER A 587 -35.31 16.69 3.65
N LEU A 588 -34.56 15.62 3.90
CA LEU A 588 -34.31 15.05 5.22
C LEU A 588 -32.87 15.29 5.64
N ASN A 589 -32.66 15.86 6.83
CA ASN A 589 -31.36 16.07 7.42
C ASN A 589 -31.31 15.48 8.84
N GLY A 590 -30.53 14.41 9.03
CA GLY A 590 -30.35 13.72 10.31
C GLY A 590 -29.71 14.63 11.35
N GLY A 591 -28.56 15.20 10.99
CA GLY A 591 -27.84 16.16 11.81
C GLY A 591 -26.61 15.51 12.43
N ALA A 592 -26.63 15.26 13.73
CA ALA A 592 -25.57 14.46 14.36
C ALA A 592 -26.18 13.28 15.11
N GLY A 593 -25.49 12.16 15.14
CA GLY A 593 -26.02 10.92 15.68
C GLY A 593 -26.09 9.86 14.60
N ASN A 594 -26.54 8.66 14.95
CA ASN A 594 -26.77 7.61 13.97
C ASN A 594 -28.25 7.63 13.61
N ASP A 595 -28.58 8.22 12.47
CA ASP A 595 -29.95 8.55 12.09
C ASP A 595 -30.53 7.55 11.08
N LEU A 596 -31.85 7.38 11.09
CA LEU A 596 -32.59 6.60 10.11
C LEU A 596 -33.41 7.55 9.23
N LEU A 597 -33.13 7.54 7.93
CA LEU A 597 -33.78 8.40 6.94
C LEU A 597 -34.61 7.55 5.97
N GLU A 598 -35.88 7.88 5.79
CA GLU A 598 -36.76 7.23 4.81
C GLU A 598 -37.48 8.32 4.01
N GLY A 599 -37.04 8.57 2.78
CA GLY A 599 -37.63 9.59 1.91
C GLY A 599 -39.12 9.35 1.68
N GLY A 600 -39.47 8.13 1.26
CA GLY A 600 -40.84 7.78 0.95
C GLY A 600 -41.10 7.92 -0.54
N LYS A 601 -42.29 8.30 -0.98
CA LYS A 601 -42.60 8.45 -2.41
C LYS A 601 -42.15 9.82 -2.94
N GLY A 602 -41.15 9.85 -3.79
CA GLY A 602 -40.81 11.06 -4.53
C GLY A 602 -39.41 11.01 -5.08
N ASN A 603 -38.79 12.16 -5.30
CA ASN A 603 -37.35 12.22 -5.48
C ASN A 603 -36.80 13.04 -4.34
N ASP A 604 -36.21 12.37 -3.35
CA ASP A 604 -35.88 12.96 -2.08
C ASP A 604 -34.40 13.33 -1.97
N ILE A 605 -34.10 14.28 -1.10
CA ILE A 605 -32.74 14.69 -0.74
C ILE A 605 -32.46 14.21 0.68
N LEU A 606 -31.44 13.36 0.82
CA LEU A 606 -30.98 12.82 2.09
C LEU A 606 -29.63 13.45 2.47
N ILE A 607 -29.55 13.87 3.73
CA ILE A 607 -28.37 14.41 4.38
C ILE A 607 -28.25 13.66 5.72
N GLY A 608 -27.28 12.76 5.84
CA GLY A 608 -27.06 12.01 7.08
C GLY A 608 -26.53 12.95 8.17
N GLY A 609 -25.44 13.63 7.84
CA GLY A 609 -24.71 14.50 8.76
C GLY A 609 -23.50 13.79 9.35
N THR A 610 -23.33 13.84 10.67
CA THR A 610 -22.22 13.14 11.36
C THR A 610 -22.75 11.96 12.16
N GLY A 611 -22.05 10.84 12.12
CA GLY A 611 -22.46 9.55 12.67
C GLY A 611 -22.62 8.50 11.59
N SER A 612 -23.05 7.29 11.98
CA SER A 612 -23.31 6.18 11.04
C SER A 612 -24.79 6.17 10.71
N ASP A 613 -25.16 6.78 9.59
CA ASP A 613 -26.56 6.98 9.21
C ASP A 613 -27.06 5.84 8.30
N THR A 614 -28.39 5.67 8.25
CA THR A 614 -29.02 4.62 7.46
C THR A 614 -30.18 5.18 6.64
N ALA A 615 -30.05 5.17 5.31
CA ALA A 615 -31.18 5.39 4.42
C ALA A 615 -31.92 4.08 4.21
N VAL A 616 -33.25 4.08 4.37
CA VAL A 616 -34.07 2.87 4.24
C VAL A 616 -35.04 3.00 3.08
N TYR A 617 -35.05 1.97 2.23
CA TYR A 617 -35.94 1.84 1.09
C TYR A 617 -36.85 0.63 1.25
N ARG A 618 -38.14 0.81 0.95
CA ARG A 618 -39.16 -0.24 1.16
C ARG A 618 -40.12 -0.36 0.00
N LEU A 619 -40.85 -1.46 -0.04
CA LEU A 619 -41.94 -1.63 -0.99
C LEU A 619 -43.20 -0.83 -0.58
N LEU A 620 -43.31 0.43 -1.02
CA LEU A 620 -44.48 1.30 -0.82
C LEU A 620 -45.60 1.02 -1.84
N LEU A 621 -45.22 0.66 -3.08
CA LEU A 621 -46.13 0.36 -4.17
C LEU A 621 -45.65 -0.87 -4.94
N SER A 622 -46.38 -1.99 -4.82
CA SER A 622 -45.97 -3.28 -5.39
C SER A 622 -45.83 -3.29 -6.91
N THR A 623 -46.45 -2.34 -7.63
CA THR A 623 -46.39 -2.26 -9.10
C THR A 623 -45.25 -1.38 -9.62
N ASP A 624 -44.49 -0.74 -8.73
CA ASP A 624 -43.44 0.20 -9.09
C ASP A 624 -42.04 -0.44 -9.06
N ALA A 625 -41.17 -0.03 -9.98
CA ALA A 625 -39.82 -0.58 -10.13
C ALA A 625 -38.87 -0.16 -9.00
N THR A 626 -39.09 1.00 -8.39
CA THR A 626 -38.37 1.49 -7.19
C THR A 626 -39.10 1.14 -5.90
N GLY A 627 -40.18 0.35 -5.98
CA GLY A 627 -41.10 0.14 -4.87
C GLY A 627 -41.90 1.38 -4.51
N GLY A 628 -41.92 2.41 -5.37
CA GLY A 628 -42.60 3.68 -5.14
C GLY A 628 -41.73 4.73 -4.46
N ASN A 629 -40.47 4.42 -4.11
CA ASN A 629 -39.58 5.40 -3.47
C ASN A 629 -39.12 6.50 -4.44
N GLY A 630 -39.18 6.24 -5.75
CA GLY A 630 -38.65 7.13 -6.78
C GLY A 630 -37.12 7.19 -6.79
N LYS A 631 -36.56 8.33 -7.18
CA LYS A 631 -35.12 8.49 -7.44
C LYS A 631 -34.52 9.54 -6.51
N ASP A 632 -33.86 9.06 -5.46
CA ASP A 632 -33.33 9.90 -4.40
C ASP A 632 -31.89 10.34 -4.64
N THR A 633 -31.45 11.31 -3.86
CA THR A 633 -30.07 11.81 -3.83
C THR A 633 -29.59 11.92 -2.40
N TRP A 634 -28.51 11.20 -2.06
CA TRP A 634 -27.80 11.33 -0.80
C TRP A 634 -26.54 12.16 -1.03
N THR A 635 -26.48 13.32 -0.38
CA THR A 635 -25.49 14.36 -0.70
C THR A 635 -24.17 14.25 0.05
N ASP A 636 -24.16 13.52 1.18
CA ASP A 636 -23.03 13.42 2.10
C ASP A 636 -22.68 11.98 2.52
N PHE A 637 -23.14 10.98 1.77
CA PHE A 637 -22.89 9.56 2.07
C PHE A 637 -21.41 9.28 2.34
N HIS A 638 -21.10 8.83 3.55
CA HIS A 638 -19.74 8.57 4.00
C HIS A 638 -19.33 7.12 3.68
N LYS A 639 -18.54 6.96 2.62
CA LYS A 639 -17.98 5.66 2.22
C LYS A 639 -16.88 5.22 3.20
N GLY A 640 -17.13 4.15 3.94
CA GLY A 640 -16.18 3.58 4.89
C GLY A 640 -16.60 2.18 5.34
N ASN A 641 -15.67 1.40 5.90
CA ASN A 641 -16.00 0.07 6.44
C ASN A 641 -16.72 0.22 7.78
N VAL A 642 -17.98 -0.20 7.85
CA VAL A 642 -18.88 -0.03 9.01
C VAL A 642 -18.31 -0.56 10.33
N ALA A 643 -17.46 -1.59 10.30
CA ALA A 643 -16.89 -2.15 11.53
C ALA A 643 -15.74 -1.30 12.10
N THR A 644 -15.10 -0.48 11.27
CA THR A 644 -13.87 0.27 11.65
C THR A 644 -14.02 1.78 11.53
N ASP A 645 -14.99 2.25 10.77
CA ASP A 645 -15.27 3.66 10.56
C ASP A 645 -16.62 4.00 11.20
N PRO A 646 -16.62 4.74 12.32
CA PRO A 646 -17.84 5.06 13.07
C PRO A 646 -18.79 6.01 12.34
N GLU A 647 -18.33 6.66 11.26
CA GLU A 647 -19.13 7.55 10.42
C GLU A 647 -19.63 6.84 9.15
N ALA A 648 -19.36 5.55 8.96
CA ALA A 648 -19.77 4.83 7.74
C ALA A 648 -21.28 4.66 7.65
N ASP A 649 -21.83 5.17 6.56
CA ASP A 649 -23.26 5.13 6.28
C ASP A 649 -23.72 3.81 5.65
N LYS A 650 -25.01 3.54 5.76
CA LYS A 650 -25.66 2.29 5.32
C LYS A 650 -26.88 2.57 4.45
N ILE A 651 -27.13 1.67 3.53
CA ILE A 651 -28.30 1.66 2.65
C ILE A 651 -29.04 0.35 2.93
N ASP A 652 -30.25 0.44 3.49
CA ASP A 652 -31.10 -0.72 3.79
C ASP A 652 -32.18 -0.88 2.73
N ILE A 653 -32.14 -2.01 2.03
CA ILE A 653 -33.06 -2.38 0.95
C ILE A 653 -33.74 -3.74 1.21
N ARG A 654 -33.62 -4.31 2.42
CA ARG A 654 -34.21 -5.62 2.77
C ARG A 654 -35.70 -5.71 2.45
N ASP A 655 -36.43 -4.63 2.72
CA ASP A 655 -37.88 -4.56 2.51
C ASP A 655 -38.30 -4.12 1.10
N LEU A 656 -37.33 -3.83 0.23
CA LEU A 656 -37.57 -3.40 -1.14
C LEU A 656 -37.51 -4.56 -2.12
N LEU A 657 -36.58 -5.49 -1.88
CA LEU A 657 -36.31 -6.62 -2.75
C LEU A 657 -37.26 -7.80 -2.46
N ASP A 658 -37.28 -8.78 -3.36
CA ASP A 658 -37.94 -10.05 -3.06
C ASP A 658 -37.16 -10.85 -2.00
N SER A 659 -37.84 -11.80 -1.35
CA SER A 659 -37.30 -12.58 -0.24
C SER A 659 -36.26 -13.64 -0.64
N SER A 660 -35.85 -13.70 -1.90
CA SER A 660 -34.84 -14.65 -2.39
C SER A 660 -33.45 -14.04 -2.53
N VAL A 661 -33.32 -12.73 -2.30
CA VAL A 661 -32.04 -12.05 -2.29
C VAL A 661 -31.13 -12.58 -1.18
N ASN A 662 -29.87 -12.79 -1.51
CA ASN A 662 -28.79 -13.17 -0.61
C ASN A 662 -27.44 -12.83 -1.27
N MET A 663 -26.34 -13.08 -0.55
CA MET A 663 -25.00 -12.74 -1.04
C MET A 663 -24.63 -13.42 -2.38
N SER A 664 -25.24 -14.57 -2.71
CA SER A 664 -24.97 -15.29 -3.97
C SER A 664 -25.59 -14.65 -5.21
N ASN A 665 -26.67 -13.87 -5.05
CA ASN A 665 -27.45 -13.35 -6.18
C ASN A 665 -27.67 -11.84 -6.14
N ILE A 666 -27.17 -11.11 -5.14
CA ILE A 666 -27.36 -9.64 -4.99
C ILE A 666 -27.03 -8.83 -6.26
N GLN A 667 -26.08 -9.29 -7.07
CA GLN A 667 -25.70 -8.65 -8.34
C GLN A 667 -26.79 -8.70 -9.42
N GLN A 668 -27.78 -9.57 -9.26
CA GLN A 668 -28.97 -9.61 -10.10
C GLN A 668 -29.93 -8.48 -9.72
N TYR A 669 -29.88 -8.01 -8.47
CA TYR A 669 -30.81 -7.03 -7.90
C TYR A 669 -30.24 -5.62 -7.87
N VAL A 670 -28.96 -5.46 -7.59
CA VAL A 670 -28.33 -4.14 -7.35
C VAL A 670 -27.21 -3.91 -8.34
N PHE A 671 -27.15 -2.68 -8.85
CA PHE A 671 -26.16 -2.28 -9.84
C PHE A 671 -25.65 -0.89 -9.54
N THR A 672 -24.38 -0.63 -9.85
CA THR A 672 -23.76 0.68 -9.65
C THR A 672 -23.20 1.21 -10.96
N THR A 673 -23.38 2.51 -11.23
CA THR A 673 -22.72 3.21 -12.34
C THR A 673 -22.07 4.49 -11.83
N TYR A 674 -20.77 4.66 -12.05
CA TYR A 674 -20.07 5.89 -11.69
C TYR A 674 -19.98 6.86 -12.87
N ASP A 675 -20.48 8.08 -12.69
CA ASP A 675 -20.36 9.19 -13.62
C ASP A 675 -19.21 10.11 -13.19
N SER A 676 -18.05 9.96 -13.85
CA SER A 676 -16.86 10.77 -13.58
C SER A 676 -17.01 12.26 -13.91
N VAL A 677 -18.00 12.66 -14.72
CA VAL A 677 -18.23 14.07 -15.08
C VAL A 677 -18.94 14.80 -13.95
N ASN A 678 -19.95 14.15 -13.36
CA ASN A 678 -20.72 14.72 -12.25
C ASN A 678 -20.20 14.29 -10.87
N ASN A 679 -19.21 13.38 -10.83
CA ASN A 679 -18.65 12.80 -9.61
C ASN A 679 -19.74 12.15 -8.73
N GLN A 680 -20.56 11.29 -9.35
CA GLN A 680 -21.71 10.65 -8.72
C GLN A 680 -21.71 9.15 -9.00
N THR A 681 -22.03 8.33 -8.00
CA THR A 681 -22.42 6.92 -8.22
C THR A 681 -23.94 6.81 -8.21
N VAL A 682 -24.52 6.20 -9.24
CA VAL A 682 -25.94 5.86 -9.30
C VAL A 682 -26.11 4.39 -8.91
N ILE A 683 -26.86 4.15 -7.84
CA ILE A 683 -27.36 2.83 -7.44
C ILE A 683 -28.69 2.60 -8.14
N LYS A 684 -28.76 1.48 -8.87
CA LYS A 684 -29.95 1.03 -9.59
C LYS A 684 -30.41 -0.29 -9.02
N ILE A 685 -31.71 -0.53 -9.06
CA ILE A 685 -32.31 -1.77 -8.60
C ILE A 685 -33.11 -2.46 -9.69
N ASP A 686 -33.15 -3.78 -9.58
CA ASP A 686 -34.14 -4.66 -10.18
C ASP A 686 -34.72 -5.52 -9.05
N ARG A 687 -35.97 -5.26 -8.67
CA ARG A 687 -36.54 -5.86 -7.45
C ARG A 687 -36.80 -7.36 -7.55
N ASP A 688 -36.86 -7.92 -8.75
CA ASP A 688 -37.06 -9.37 -8.96
C ASP A 688 -35.80 -10.10 -9.46
N GLY A 689 -34.70 -9.38 -9.64
CA GLY A 689 -33.40 -9.88 -10.09
C GLY A 689 -33.37 -10.47 -11.52
N SER A 690 -34.51 -10.56 -12.20
CA SER A 690 -34.64 -11.26 -13.48
C SER A 690 -34.69 -10.31 -14.68
N GLY A 691 -34.94 -9.03 -14.43
CA GLY A 691 -35.17 -7.99 -15.42
C GLY A 691 -36.51 -8.15 -16.14
N THR A 692 -37.41 -8.99 -15.64
CA THR A 692 -38.65 -9.35 -16.34
C THR A 692 -39.85 -8.54 -15.89
N THR A 693 -40.21 -8.61 -14.61
CA THR A 693 -41.37 -7.86 -14.07
C THR A 693 -40.98 -6.42 -13.84
N TYR A 694 -39.77 -6.21 -13.31
CA TYR A 694 -39.18 -4.90 -13.10
C TYR A 694 -37.90 -4.81 -13.92
N ALA A 695 -37.76 -3.73 -14.69
CA ALA A 695 -36.50 -3.44 -15.34
C ALA A 695 -35.61 -2.67 -14.37
N GLN A 696 -34.29 -2.82 -14.55
CA GLN A 696 -33.29 -2.06 -13.82
C GLN A 696 -33.60 -0.55 -13.86
N THR A 697 -33.77 0.06 -12.69
CA THR A 697 -34.19 1.46 -12.53
C THR A 697 -33.32 2.16 -11.49
N ASP A 698 -33.01 3.45 -11.71
CA ASP A 698 -32.26 4.27 -10.75
C ASP A 698 -33.05 4.41 -9.44
N LEU A 699 -32.41 4.09 -8.30
CA LEU A 699 -33.00 4.24 -6.96
C LEU A 699 -32.37 5.42 -6.21
N LEU A 700 -31.03 5.49 -6.18
CA LEU A 700 -30.30 6.43 -5.34
C LEU A 700 -29.06 6.96 -6.04
N ILE A 701 -28.85 8.27 -6.00
CA ILE A 701 -27.60 8.93 -6.37
C ILE A 701 -26.78 9.20 -5.12
N LEU A 702 -25.53 8.75 -5.09
CA LEU A 702 -24.53 9.13 -4.10
C LEU A 702 -23.66 10.26 -4.69
N GLU A 703 -23.78 11.47 -4.15
CA GLU A 703 -22.96 12.60 -4.61
C GLU A 703 -21.56 12.55 -4.04
N HIS A 704 -20.58 12.89 -4.88
CA HIS A 704 -19.16 12.95 -4.52
C HIS A 704 -18.54 11.60 -4.08
N VAL A 705 -19.22 10.49 -4.33
CA VAL A 705 -18.78 9.15 -3.99
C VAL A 705 -18.52 8.36 -5.26
N ASN A 706 -17.28 7.88 -5.43
CA ASN A 706 -16.92 6.86 -6.40
C ASN A 706 -16.92 5.50 -5.71
N THR A 707 -17.89 4.65 -6.03
CA THR A 707 -18.01 3.30 -5.46
C THR A 707 -18.61 2.30 -6.44
N THR A 708 -18.34 1.02 -6.19
CA THR A 708 -18.95 -0.12 -6.88
C THR A 708 -19.83 -0.93 -5.91
N LEU A 709 -20.64 -1.86 -6.43
CA LEU A 709 -21.40 -2.80 -5.59
C LEU A 709 -20.45 -3.62 -4.69
N ASP A 710 -19.37 -4.17 -5.25
CA ASP A 710 -18.41 -4.96 -4.47
C ASP A 710 -17.77 -4.13 -3.35
N GLU A 711 -17.47 -2.85 -3.58
CA GLU A 711 -16.98 -1.95 -2.52
C GLU A 711 -18.04 -1.71 -1.43
N LEU A 712 -19.30 -1.50 -1.80
CA LEU A 712 -20.39 -1.33 -0.83
C LEU A 712 -20.60 -2.60 0.01
N LEU A 713 -20.55 -3.78 -0.62
CA LEU A 713 -20.65 -5.08 0.05
C LEU A 713 -19.45 -5.31 0.98
N HIS A 714 -18.24 -5.09 0.50
CA HIS A 714 -17.01 -5.24 1.28
C HIS A 714 -16.96 -4.30 2.49
N ASN A 715 -17.45 -3.08 2.32
CA ASN A 715 -17.55 -2.08 3.38
C ASN A 715 -18.76 -2.29 4.31
N GLN A 716 -19.64 -3.26 4.02
CA GLN A 716 -20.86 -3.58 4.79
C GLN A 716 -21.88 -2.42 4.78
N GLN A 717 -21.88 -1.62 3.72
CA GLN A 717 -22.73 -0.42 3.60
C GLN A 717 -24.07 -0.70 2.89
N LEU A 718 -24.33 -1.95 2.50
CA LEU A 718 -25.58 -2.39 1.91
C LEU A 718 -26.20 -3.50 2.77
N ILE A 719 -27.44 -3.29 3.23
CA ILE A 719 -28.21 -4.24 4.03
C ILE A 719 -29.35 -4.76 3.14
N PHE A 720 -29.45 -6.08 2.97
CA PHE A 720 -30.38 -6.75 2.06
C PHE A 720 -30.71 -8.16 2.50
#